data_AF-A0A933FH69-F1
#
_entry.id   AF-A0A933FH69-F1
#
_cell.length_a   1.000
_cell.length_b   1.000
_cell.length_c   1.000
_cell.angle_alpha   90.00
_cell.angle_beta   90.00
_cell.angle_gamma   90.00
#
_symmetry.space_group_name_H-M   'P 1'
#
loop_
_entity.id
_entity.type
_entity.pdbx_description
1 polymer ?
#
loop_
_entity_poly.entity_id
_entity_poly.type
_entity_poly.pdbx_seq_one_letter_code
_entity_poly.pdbx_strand_id
1 'polypeptide(L)'
;MSDEAIHVESGAFRVDRSRALDKLMRFQLPQAELFMLPWIRCAVASGAAYARFNAAGEALELRFDGRPFARQELTDPYSCLFDRHKPENRRNRELAIGLLSALRLKPHFISLASGAGPNRVRLRVETAQSERLDASEEPSAETVIKVVPASETPALWGPERLEQVEKLCRVSPIPLWLGSQEAARLREAPGIPGLYFEDKEVHGWLTVPPEPLAATALEAYTLGVFVAPTQAQLPRVQVEGYLNDDLFSLSASQTSVSRNTRFRKTMEIAAVCADKLLLKTAEESRPRLEAAAEAVQDTDLLYYWRSRIERGRAAERPSPLEGAKESVKGALRLLAGVDLKRRNDAIAELQWTARATVWLRDAAGRLLGDIDKDQKDPLLAALWKAAVLLGVDGKPLSLLELELQRRRLGYIPVSQRACSQLPFQAVWVTSARDVEVLVKRFPDQIRDVSSHLDTLSVAASAGGARVTLESAGTADVLVRDAFEGCGHRGEVGLSLTPMESGARLTLLQNGAAASFTQLASSLRFDAALEKTEEREARALPAALEKAALGLYRRLASEYDCWKTGDRNAAVREHLLDFLLATRPDPSAVPGRWIESMPLFDCVDSWIDYERLRAAVRDGRPVFVVADHAAARALPGKMVLCGRRFAGDFLPRLVPEGRVIAIAGREELRALVSELARPACAHPGGACLAETALGSTLVHLAVGEGAGQRLELPWGKVRAFAPAPVSADEAFALGTSYPLVLEMISAVLKLRGTALEEPESPERLFLLDALQHLLAPWPGRGPARPRQILLELLDVLPFFRQPAGPGWTISQVSSRLAAGLGVTFLASAEAAGAQGAARAADADLLLTERELAFVRALLPGWQQRLTPWTAAAAAPQKPQAQASAAPEPWAPPAHLAFDEPVLFARLYRENGLAARIGLPAKPGAALAVFRNGKPVDWPGAPPFVGSARLEIGEWKGPGAAPRQDAVQALLQRFYLDLADHWPVADPSTPQHAAAVEQVLRLILLQRTAGGAGRQAAELGERLGLLKMFRTLGGGFAALTDLADLARRRGALPYAEREFLPVPPDCASAPVLSPALAKLTAGVVESKATLLRPPPRPEIVETPAPPKEPEAEPETVARARYVLRHLRGRRGIKVRNTALKLAAEADTEAPPLRIAPSGAWVLQPYNPLVLAILGSDLAPVDQAAYLASLLYTAANREAAELSDQDDVKFQQALADFVAAPQPAAADLDDDAK
;
A
#
# COMPACT_ATOMS: atom_id res chain seq x y z
N MET A 1 29.46 -50.27 19.18
CA MET A 1 30.22 -49.40 20.10
C MET A 1 29.51 -48.06 20.11
N SER A 2 28.68 -47.89 21.13
CA SER A 2 27.82 -46.75 21.40
C SER A 2 28.44 -46.01 22.59
N ASP A 3 29.22 -44.97 22.31
CA ASP A 3 29.69 -44.08 23.37
C ASP A 3 28.52 -43.17 23.78
N GLU A 4 27.96 -43.55 24.92
CA GLU A 4 27.00 -42.81 25.72
C GLU A 4 27.61 -41.46 26.12
N ALA A 5 27.03 -40.37 25.62
CA ALA A 5 27.35 -39.03 26.09
C ALA A 5 26.81 -38.88 27.53
N ILE A 6 27.70 -39.06 28.51
CA ILE A 6 27.41 -38.80 29.93
C ILE A 6 27.25 -37.29 30.13
N HIS A 7 26.07 -36.87 30.57
CA HIS A 7 25.71 -35.49 30.88
C HIS A 7 26.36 -35.09 32.22
N VAL A 8 27.49 -34.38 32.18
CA VAL A 8 28.23 -33.98 33.38
C VAL A 8 27.64 -32.68 33.97
N GLU A 9 27.19 -32.78 35.22
CA GLU A 9 26.94 -31.76 36.27
C GLU A 9 26.35 -30.38 35.91
N SER A 10 25.20 -30.07 36.53
CA SER A 10 24.65 -28.72 36.64
C SER A 10 25.52 -27.83 37.55
N GLY A 11 26.47 -27.08 36.98
CA GLY A 11 27.23 -26.06 37.71
C GLY A 11 26.36 -24.84 38.03
N ALA A 12 26.34 -24.41 39.31
CA ALA A 12 25.70 -23.14 39.71
C ALA A 12 26.76 -22.03 39.77
N PHE A 13 26.64 -21.01 38.91
CA PHE A 13 27.48 -19.81 38.97
C PHE A 13 27.10 -18.97 40.19
N ARG A 14 28.02 -18.83 41.15
CA ARG A 14 27.86 -17.89 42.27
C ARG A 14 28.26 -16.49 41.80
N VAL A 15 27.28 -15.61 41.65
CA VAL A 15 27.52 -14.19 41.36
C VAL A 15 27.80 -13.47 42.68
N ASP A 16 28.88 -12.68 42.74
CA ASP A 16 29.11 -11.76 43.85
C ASP A 16 27.96 -10.76 43.93
N ARG A 17 27.10 -10.94 44.92
CA ARG A 17 25.90 -10.15 45.17
C ARG A 17 26.20 -8.66 45.25
N SER A 18 27.30 -8.28 45.93
CA SER A 18 27.64 -6.87 46.13
C SER A 18 27.93 -6.17 44.81
N ARG A 19 28.71 -6.83 43.94
CA ARG A 19 29.00 -6.38 42.57
C ARG A 19 27.77 -6.38 41.69
N ALA A 20 26.88 -7.36 41.85
CA ALA A 20 25.65 -7.43 41.08
C ALA A 20 24.70 -6.28 41.44
N LEU A 21 24.52 -5.96 42.72
CA LEU A 21 23.71 -4.83 43.17
C LEU A 21 24.30 -3.49 42.76
N ASP A 22 25.62 -3.30 42.87
CA ASP A 22 26.29 -2.09 42.38
C ASP A 22 26.09 -1.89 40.87
N LYS A 23 26.20 -2.97 40.07
CA LYS A 23 25.89 -2.91 38.64
C LYS A 23 24.42 -2.57 38.39
N LEU A 24 23.49 -3.28 39.01
CA LEU A 24 22.05 -3.00 38.85
C LEU A 24 21.73 -1.56 39.24
N MET A 25 22.30 -1.06 40.33
CA MET A 25 22.17 0.33 40.76
C MET A 25 22.67 1.31 39.69
N ARG A 26 23.79 1.05 39.01
CA ARG A 26 24.31 1.95 37.96
C ARG A 26 23.49 1.93 36.66
N PHE A 27 22.89 0.79 36.32
CA PHE A 27 22.21 0.59 35.03
C PHE A 27 20.67 0.68 35.08
N GLN A 28 20.07 0.68 36.28
CA GLN A 28 18.63 0.86 36.46
C GLN A 28 18.25 2.34 36.50
N LEU A 29 17.29 2.75 35.64
CA LEU A 29 16.82 4.12 35.37
C LEU A 29 17.92 5.07 34.84
N PRO A 30 17.70 5.82 33.73
CA PRO A 30 18.62 6.86 33.28
C PRO A 30 18.82 7.97 34.30
N GLN A 31 17.74 8.33 35.01
CA GLN A 31 17.69 9.42 35.98
C GLN A 31 17.33 8.85 37.36
N ALA A 32 18.23 8.99 38.32
CA ALA A 32 18.05 8.47 39.67
C ALA A 32 16.91 9.17 40.42
N GLU A 33 16.60 10.42 40.03
CA GLU A 33 15.57 11.28 40.58
C GLU A 33 14.15 10.75 40.33
N LEU A 34 14.00 9.77 39.44
CA LEU A 34 12.75 9.08 39.15
C LEU A 34 12.50 7.86 40.05
N PHE A 35 13.27 7.68 41.15
CA PHE A 35 13.12 6.56 42.09
C PHE A 35 11.70 6.44 42.69
N MET A 36 10.92 7.53 42.72
CA MET A 36 9.52 7.52 43.18
C MET A 36 8.61 6.68 42.27
N LEU A 37 8.92 6.59 40.98
CA LEU A 37 8.08 5.90 40.00
C LEU A 37 7.98 4.38 40.29
N PRO A 38 9.08 3.64 40.51
CA PRO A 38 9.01 2.26 41.01
C PRO A 38 8.24 2.13 42.32
N TRP A 39 8.32 3.07 43.27
CA TRP A 39 7.57 2.94 44.51
C TRP A 39 6.06 3.15 44.36
N ILE A 40 5.63 3.99 43.40
CA ILE A 40 4.21 4.08 43.04
C ILE A 40 3.74 2.76 42.43
N ARG A 41 4.53 2.16 41.52
CA ARG A 41 4.25 0.81 41.00
C ARG A 41 4.20 -0.22 42.12
N CYS A 42 5.09 -0.13 43.11
CA CYS A 42 5.07 -0.98 44.30
C CYS A 42 3.77 -0.81 45.11
N ALA A 43 3.29 0.41 45.31
CA ALA A 43 2.02 0.68 45.99
C ALA A 43 0.84 0.05 45.24
N VAL A 44 0.75 0.27 43.93
CA VAL A 44 -0.30 -0.31 43.07
C VAL A 44 -0.21 -1.84 43.04
N ALA A 45 0.98 -2.41 42.86
CA ALA A 45 1.20 -3.86 42.90
C ALA A 45 0.94 -4.48 44.28
N SER A 46 0.94 -3.67 45.34
CA SER A 46 0.54 -4.09 46.69
C SER A 46 -0.98 -4.04 46.90
N GLY A 47 -1.75 -3.58 45.90
CA GLY A 47 -3.20 -3.41 46.02
C GLY A 47 -3.60 -2.26 46.95
N ALA A 48 -2.78 -1.21 47.03
CA ALA A 48 -3.12 -0.01 47.78
C ALA A 48 -4.40 0.63 47.21
N ALA A 49 -5.18 1.30 48.06
CA ALA A 49 -6.29 2.14 47.63
C ALA A 49 -5.84 3.57 47.37
N TYR A 50 -4.73 4.03 47.97
CA TYR A 50 -4.12 5.33 47.71
C TYR A 50 -2.60 5.32 47.94
N ALA A 51 -1.92 6.35 47.45
CA ALA A 51 -0.58 6.70 47.89
C ALA A 51 -0.48 8.20 48.20
N ARG A 52 0.29 8.57 49.22
CA ARG A 52 0.50 9.96 49.66
C ARG A 52 1.98 10.28 49.75
N PHE A 53 2.40 11.31 49.06
CA PHE A 53 3.70 11.93 49.17
C PHE A 53 3.62 13.13 50.11
N ASN A 54 4.53 13.17 51.08
CA ASN A 54 4.72 14.30 51.97
C ASN A 54 6.20 14.72 51.93
N ALA A 55 6.46 15.92 51.44
CA ALA A 55 7.80 16.51 51.37
C ALA A 55 8.01 17.53 52.51
N ALA A 56 7.39 17.32 53.68
CA ALA A 56 7.54 18.19 54.83
C ALA A 56 8.79 17.83 55.66
N GLY A 57 9.62 18.84 55.95
CA GLY A 57 10.81 18.70 56.80
C GLY A 57 12.06 18.25 56.03
N GLU A 58 12.89 17.45 56.69
CA GLU A 58 14.18 16.98 56.16
C GLU A 58 14.08 15.68 55.35
N ALA A 59 12.87 15.19 55.04
CA ALA A 59 12.69 13.90 54.37
C ALA A 59 11.53 13.92 53.36
N LEU A 60 11.66 13.12 52.30
CA LEU A 60 10.52 12.73 51.49
C LEU A 60 9.89 11.48 52.08
N GLU A 61 8.59 11.53 52.37
CA GLU A 61 7.80 10.40 52.86
C GLU A 61 6.77 9.97 51.81
N LEU A 62 6.72 8.67 51.51
CA LEU A 62 5.66 8.02 50.76
C LEU A 62 4.90 7.07 51.68
N ARG A 63 3.57 7.21 51.76
CA ARG A 63 2.66 6.34 52.49
C ARG A 63 1.66 5.67 51.55
N PHE A 64 1.36 4.40 51.77
CA PHE A 64 0.28 3.70 51.07
C PHE A 64 -0.28 2.54 51.90
N ASP A 65 -1.54 2.19 51.66
CA ASP A 65 -2.35 1.23 52.44
C ASP A 65 -2.47 -0.16 51.77
N GLY A 66 -1.49 -0.53 50.94
CA GLY A 66 -1.44 -1.84 50.30
C GLY A 66 -1.06 -2.99 51.25
N ARG A 67 -1.04 -4.22 50.72
CA ARG A 67 -0.62 -5.42 51.44
C ARG A 67 0.74 -5.17 52.13
N PRO A 68 0.85 -5.34 53.46
CA PRO A 68 2.12 -5.16 54.16
C PRO A 68 3.23 -6.08 53.66
N PHE A 69 4.48 -5.67 53.87
CA PHE A 69 5.65 -6.52 53.65
C PHE A 69 5.92 -7.37 54.88
N ALA A 70 6.07 -8.67 54.68
CA ALA A 70 6.48 -9.60 55.71
C ALA A 70 7.96 -9.40 56.07
N ARG A 71 8.31 -9.76 57.31
CA ARG A 71 9.69 -9.70 57.80
C ARG A 71 10.67 -10.40 56.86
N GLN A 72 10.29 -11.55 56.31
CA GLN A 72 11.13 -12.32 55.40
C GLN A 72 11.42 -11.56 54.09
N GLU A 73 10.44 -10.82 53.56
CA GLU A 73 10.58 -10.03 52.34
C GLU A 73 11.54 -8.85 52.52
N LEU A 74 11.60 -8.28 53.73
CA LEU A 74 12.46 -7.14 54.07
C LEU A 74 13.81 -7.53 54.65
N THR A 75 13.99 -8.81 55.02
CA THR A 75 15.30 -9.32 55.46
C THR A 75 16.30 -9.30 54.30
N ASP A 76 15.80 -9.57 53.09
CA ASP A 76 16.56 -9.45 51.85
C ASP A 76 15.66 -8.83 50.76
N PRO A 77 15.57 -7.50 50.71
CA PRO A 77 14.67 -6.81 49.78
C PRO A 77 15.09 -7.01 48.31
N TYR A 78 16.34 -7.39 48.04
CA TYR A 78 16.90 -7.48 46.68
C TYR A 78 16.85 -8.88 46.07
N SER A 79 16.61 -9.92 46.87
CA SER A 79 16.50 -11.33 46.42
C SER A 79 15.64 -11.50 45.15
N CYS A 80 14.49 -10.82 45.12
CA CYS A 80 13.53 -10.86 44.02
C CYS A 80 14.06 -10.34 42.66
N LEU A 81 15.19 -9.61 42.64
CA LEU A 81 15.84 -9.16 41.40
C LEU A 81 16.61 -10.30 40.71
N PHE A 82 17.05 -11.30 41.49
CA PHE A 82 17.81 -12.46 41.02
C PHE A 82 16.92 -13.67 40.72
N ASP A 83 15.70 -13.69 41.25
CA ASP A 83 14.71 -14.71 40.94
C ASP A 83 14.19 -14.58 39.50
N ARG A 84 13.71 -15.71 38.95
CA ARG A 84 12.91 -15.68 37.73
C ARG A 84 11.69 -14.77 37.96
N HIS A 85 11.32 -14.02 36.93
CA HIS A 85 10.14 -13.16 36.97
C HIS A 85 8.88 -13.97 37.31
N LYS A 86 8.41 -13.82 38.55
CA LYS A 86 7.13 -14.36 39.01
C LYS A 86 6.18 -13.21 39.34
N PRO A 87 4.88 -13.30 38.96
CA PRO A 87 3.89 -12.26 39.25
C PRO A 87 3.79 -11.92 40.75
N GLU A 88 3.90 -12.92 41.63
CA GLU A 88 3.84 -12.74 43.10
C GLU A 88 4.95 -11.84 43.67
N ASN A 89 6.13 -11.82 43.03
CA ASN A 89 7.29 -11.05 43.46
C ASN A 89 7.31 -9.63 42.92
N ARG A 90 6.29 -9.24 42.15
CA ARG A 90 6.30 -7.98 41.42
C ARG A 90 6.44 -6.76 42.33
N ARG A 91 5.63 -6.68 43.40
CA ARG A 91 5.71 -5.55 44.34
C ARG A 91 7.10 -5.45 45.00
N ASN A 92 7.70 -6.59 45.34
CA ASN A 92 9.02 -6.66 45.97
C ASN A 92 10.09 -6.18 44.99
N ARG A 93 9.94 -6.53 43.70
CA ARG A 93 10.83 -6.08 42.64
C ARG A 93 10.80 -4.57 42.45
N GLU A 94 9.60 -3.99 42.39
CA GLU A 94 9.42 -2.53 42.28
C GLU A 94 9.96 -1.80 43.52
N LEU A 95 9.76 -2.36 44.72
CA LEU A 95 10.40 -1.87 45.94
C LEU A 95 11.93 -1.87 45.83
N ALA A 96 12.51 -3.00 45.44
CA ALA A 96 13.96 -3.17 45.30
C ALA A 96 14.57 -2.19 44.29
N ILE A 97 13.93 -2.01 43.13
CA ILE A 97 14.35 -1.05 42.09
C ILE A 97 14.30 0.38 42.65
N GLY A 98 13.22 0.76 43.34
CA GLY A 98 13.12 2.08 43.92
C GLY A 98 14.16 2.33 45.02
N LEU A 99 14.47 1.32 45.85
CA LEU A 99 15.57 1.39 46.82
C LEU A 99 16.93 1.61 46.15
N LEU A 100 17.28 0.80 45.15
CA LEU A 100 18.55 0.96 44.42
C LEU A 100 18.63 2.31 43.71
N SER A 101 17.53 2.76 43.10
CA SER A 101 17.46 4.04 42.41
C SER A 101 17.65 5.23 43.36
N ALA A 102 17.01 5.18 44.53
CA ALA A 102 17.16 6.21 45.56
C ALA A 102 18.59 6.24 46.14
N LEU A 103 19.22 5.08 46.35
CA LEU A 103 20.60 5.00 46.87
C LEU A 103 21.64 5.67 45.96
N ARG A 104 21.39 5.80 44.65
CA ARG A 104 22.26 6.54 43.73
C ARG A 104 22.35 8.03 44.05
N LEU A 105 21.31 8.58 44.68
CA LEU A 105 21.28 9.96 45.16
C LEU A 105 22.07 10.15 46.44
N LYS A 106 22.69 9.07 46.96
CA LYS A 106 23.47 9.04 48.20
C LYS A 106 22.71 9.66 49.38
N PRO A 107 21.48 9.19 49.69
CA PRO A 107 20.76 9.63 50.87
C PRO A 107 21.55 9.29 52.14
N HIS A 108 21.30 9.99 53.24
CA HIS A 108 21.82 9.60 54.55
C HIS A 108 21.34 8.20 54.93
N PHE A 109 20.04 7.97 54.79
CA PHE A 109 19.42 6.65 54.86
C PHE A 109 18.03 6.65 54.23
N ILE A 110 17.56 5.46 53.88
CA ILE A 110 16.16 5.17 53.53
C ILE A 110 15.58 4.34 54.69
N SER A 111 14.38 4.67 55.15
CA SER A 111 13.64 3.92 56.18
C SER A 111 12.30 3.45 55.62
N LEU A 112 12.06 2.15 55.61
CA LEU A 112 10.78 1.54 55.26
C LEU A 112 10.16 0.89 56.49
N ALA A 113 8.96 1.31 56.90
CA ALA A 113 8.18 0.66 57.94
C ALA A 113 6.95 -0.01 57.31
N SER A 114 6.71 -1.28 57.61
CA SER A 114 5.56 -2.04 57.09
C SER A 114 5.12 -3.12 58.08
N GLY A 115 3.83 -3.48 58.05
CA GLY A 115 3.19 -4.40 58.99
C GLY A 115 2.27 -3.68 59.99
N ALA A 116 1.65 -4.44 60.88
CA ALA A 116 0.72 -3.91 61.89
C ALA A 116 1.03 -4.48 63.28
N GLY A 117 0.79 -3.65 64.30
CA GLY A 117 0.98 -4.02 65.71
C GLY A 117 2.38 -4.59 65.99
N PRO A 118 2.51 -5.71 66.73
CA PRO A 118 3.80 -6.26 67.11
C PRO A 118 4.60 -6.86 65.94
N ASN A 119 3.96 -7.09 64.79
CA ASN A 119 4.60 -7.65 63.59
C ASN A 119 5.14 -6.56 62.66
N ARG A 120 4.99 -5.27 63.02
CA ARG A 120 5.52 -4.17 62.22
C ARG A 120 7.03 -4.11 62.32
N VAL A 121 7.68 -4.10 61.17
CA VAL A 121 9.14 -4.06 61.05
C VAL A 121 9.58 -2.78 60.36
N ARG A 122 10.80 -2.34 60.66
CA ARG A 122 11.46 -1.20 60.05
C ARG A 122 12.77 -1.65 59.41
N LEU A 123 12.85 -1.53 58.09
CA LEU A 123 14.07 -1.67 57.32
C LEU A 123 14.74 -0.30 57.20
N ARG A 124 15.99 -0.19 57.66
CA ARG A 124 16.86 0.97 57.45
C ARG A 124 17.96 0.58 56.46
N VAL A 125 18.15 1.37 55.42
CA VAL A 125 19.12 1.13 54.35
C VAL A 125 20.01 2.36 54.19
N GLU A 126 21.31 2.20 54.45
CA GLU A 126 22.32 3.26 54.26
C GLU A 126 23.08 3.07 52.95
N THR A 127 23.36 1.81 52.60
CA THR A 127 23.94 1.40 51.33
C THR A 127 23.29 0.09 50.88
N ALA A 128 23.51 -0.34 49.64
CA ALA A 128 23.01 -1.63 49.14
C ALA A 128 23.63 -2.85 49.84
N GLN A 129 24.59 -2.65 50.74
CA GLN A 129 25.25 -3.68 51.56
C GLN A 129 25.09 -3.44 53.07
N SER A 130 24.37 -2.38 53.46
CA SER A 130 24.15 -1.97 54.85
C SER A 130 22.66 -1.81 55.08
N GLU A 131 21.99 -2.96 55.22
CA GLU A 131 20.58 -3.05 55.62
C GLU A 131 20.45 -3.51 57.07
N ARG A 132 19.56 -2.87 57.82
CA ARG A 132 19.22 -3.26 59.19
C ARG A 132 17.70 -3.37 59.33
N LEU A 133 17.25 -4.48 59.93
CA LEU A 133 15.83 -4.76 60.17
C LEU A 133 15.53 -4.77 61.67
N ASP A 134 14.79 -3.77 62.15
CA ASP A 134 14.38 -3.61 63.54
C ASP A 134 12.86 -3.77 63.70
N ALA A 135 12.36 -3.93 64.94
CA ALA A 135 10.94 -3.77 65.23
C ALA A 135 10.54 -2.28 65.11
N SER A 136 9.34 -2.00 64.64
CA SER A 136 8.83 -0.61 64.52
C SER A 136 7.76 -0.35 65.58
N GLU A 137 7.98 0.66 66.41
CA GLU A 137 6.99 1.12 67.41
C GLU A 137 5.92 2.06 66.80
N GLU A 138 6.01 2.40 65.51
CA GLU A 138 5.03 3.28 64.86
C GLU A 138 3.66 2.58 64.77
N PRO A 139 2.57 3.14 65.31
CA PRO A 139 1.28 2.44 65.41
C PRO A 139 0.50 2.32 64.09
N SER A 140 1.06 2.76 62.96
CA SER A 140 0.40 2.68 61.65
C SER A 140 0.35 1.24 61.12
N ALA A 141 -0.64 0.95 60.26
CA ALA A 141 -0.68 -0.27 59.46
C ALA A 141 -0.19 -0.04 58.01
N GLU A 142 -0.04 1.23 57.60
CA GLU A 142 0.41 1.62 56.26
C GLU A 142 1.89 1.27 56.05
N THR A 143 2.27 1.06 54.80
CA THR A 143 3.69 1.06 54.42
C THR A 143 4.16 2.50 54.30
N VAL A 144 5.23 2.84 55.03
CA VAL A 144 5.81 4.18 55.08
C VAL A 144 7.26 4.09 54.62
N ILE A 145 7.60 4.74 53.51
CA ILE A 145 8.95 4.84 52.97
C ILE A 145 9.44 6.28 53.15
N LYS A 146 10.53 6.47 53.90
CA LYS A 146 11.16 7.77 54.17
C LYS A 146 12.54 7.80 53.55
N VAL A 147 12.87 8.87 52.83
CA VAL A 147 14.23 9.12 52.35
C VAL A 147 14.77 10.38 52.99
N VAL A 148 15.89 10.22 53.70
CA VAL A 148 16.60 11.32 54.37
C VAL A 148 17.86 11.64 53.56
N PRO A 149 18.01 12.84 52.99
CA PRO A 149 19.20 13.24 52.21
C PRO A 149 20.46 13.38 53.09
N ALA A 150 21.65 13.26 52.51
CA ALA A 150 22.92 13.29 53.26
C ALA A 150 23.33 14.67 53.83
N SER A 151 22.97 15.79 53.19
CA SER A 151 22.99 17.18 53.72
C SER A 151 22.55 18.16 52.60
N GLU A 152 22.15 19.40 52.97
CA GLU A 152 21.89 20.63 52.17
C GLU A 152 21.46 20.53 50.69
N THR A 153 20.90 19.42 50.24
CA THR A 153 20.33 19.23 48.90
C THR A 153 18.80 19.18 48.97
N PRO A 154 18.12 20.26 49.39
CA PRO A 154 16.66 20.34 49.37
C PRO A 154 16.09 20.23 47.94
N ALA A 155 16.94 20.32 46.90
CA ALA A 155 16.56 20.23 45.50
C ALA A 155 16.08 18.84 45.03
N LEU A 156 16.28 17.77 45.82
CA LEU A 156 15.90 16.40 45.39
C LEU A 156 14.39 16.14 45.40
N TRP A 157 13.60 16.90 46.15
CA TRP A 157 12.16 16.64 46.38
C TRP A 157 11.30 17.91 46.26
N GLY A 158 11.76 18.88 45.46
CA GLY A 158 11.05 20.13 45.21
C GLY A 158 9.75 19.97 44.39
N PRO A 159 8.93 21.03 44.29
CA PRO A 159 7.66 21.02 43.56
C PRO A 159 7.79 20.54 42.11
N GLU A 160 8.90 20.85 41.44
CA GLU A 160 9.19 20.37 40.07
C GLU A 160 9.22 18.84 39.97
N ARG A 161 9.69 18.13 41.01
CA ARG A 161 9.73 16.67 41.03
C ARG A 161 8.37 16.06 41.30
N LEU A 162 7.56 16.71 42.14
CA LEU A 162 6.18 16.30 42.35
C LEU A 162 5.32 16.54 41.10
N GLU A 163 5.57 17.62 40.36
CA GLU A 163 4.97 17.88 39.04
C GLU A 163 5.35 16.79 38.02
N GLN A 164 6.61 16.32 38.04
CA GLN A 164 7.03 15.16 37.24
C GLN A 164 6.27 13.89 37.64
N VAL A 165 6.07 13.64 38.94
CA VAL A 165 5.27 12.49 39.40
C VAL A 165 3.82 12.59 38.91
N GLU A 166 3.19 13.76 39.03
CA GLU A 166 1.84 14.01 38.51
C GLU A 166 1.75 13.70 37.00
N LYS A 167 2.68 14.24 36.21
CA LYS A 167 2.72 14.03 34.76
C LYS A 167 2.93 12.55 34.39
N LEU A 168 3.87 11.88 35.05
CA LEU A 168 4.27 10.52 34.72
C LEU A 168 3.32 9.46 35.32
N CYS A 169 2.49 9.81 36.30
CA CYS A 169 1.55 8.90 36.95
C CYS A 169 0.09 9.28 36.72
N ARG A 170 -0.18 10.08 35.68
CA ARG A 170 -1.55 10.50 35.32
C ARG A 170 -2.50 9.33 35.04
N VAL A 171 -2.00 8.13 34.71
CA VAL A 171 -2.84 6.93 34.45
C VAL A 171 -2.91 6.03 35.71
N SER A 172 -2.50 6.52 36.88
CA SER A 172 -2.54 5.77 38.13
C SER A 172 -3.96 5.24 38.43
N PRO A 173 -4.13 3.92 38.67
CA PRO A 173 -5.43 3.37 39.06
C PRO A 173 -5.85 3.82 40.48
N ILE A 174 -4.89 4.25 41.30
CA ILE A 174 -5.11 4.73 42.66
C ILE A 174 -4.91 6.26 42.73
N PRO A 175 -5.66 6.99 43.60
CA PRO A 175 -5.38 8.38 43.89
C PRO A 175 -3.96 8.58 44.43
N LEU A 176 -3.25 9.57 43.89
CA LEU A 176 -1.92 9.96 44.34
C LEU A 176 -2.02 11.35 44.97
N TRP A 177 -1.78 11.45 46.27
CA TRP A 177 -1.82 12.71 47.01
C TRP A 177 -0.41 13.32 47.06
N LEU A 178 -0.23 14.48 46.44
CA LEU A 178 1.00 15.28 46.49
C LEU A 178 0.80 16.40 47.51
N GLY A 179 1.18 16.15 48.76
CA GLY A 179 0.78 16.98 49.89
C GLY A 179 -0.72 16.86 50.16
N SER A 180 -1.46 17.96 50.06
CA SER A 180 -2.92 18.02 50.24
C SER A 180 -3.71 17.92 48.93
N GLN A 181 -3.04 17.92 47.77
CA GLN A 181 -3.67 17.89 46.46
C GLN A 181 -3.62 16.48 45.86
N GLU A 182 -4.74 15.99 45.33
CA GLU A 182 -4.73 14.79 44.48
C GLU A 182 -4.17 15.15 43.09
N ALA A 183 -3.18 14.39 42.63
CA ALA A 183 -2.63 14.50 41.28
C ALA A 183 -3.72 14.19 40.24
N ALA A 184 -3.75 14.94 39.14
CA ALA A 184 -4.74 14.74 38.09
C ALA A 184 -4.66 13.32 37.49
N ARG A 185 -5.81 12.62 37.46
CA ARG A 185 -5.94 11.30 36.84
C ARG A 185 -6.60 11.41 35.47
N LEU A 186 -5.93 10.85 34.46
CA LEU A 186 -6.33 10.79 33.08
C LEU A 186 -6.97 9.42 32.80
N ARG A 187 -8.30 9.34 32.87
CA ARG A 187 -9.03 8.22 32.23
C ARG A 187 -9.29 8.52 30.76
N GLU A 188 -9.79 9.71 30.49
CA GLU A 188 -9.97 10.26 29.14
C GLU A 188 -9.14 11.53 29.02
N ALA A 189 -8.67 11.84 27.81
CA ALA A 189 -8.03 13.12 27.58
C ALA A 189 -9.11 14.23 27.59
N PRO A 190 -9.07 15.18 28.54
CA PRO A 190 -10.11 16.19 28.65
C PRO A 190 -10.17 17.04 27.39
N GLY A 191 -11.37 17.15 26.80
CA GLY A 191 -11.63 17.97 25.61
C GLY A 191 -11.15 17.39 24.28
N ILE A 192 -10.56 16.20 24.26
CA ILE A 192 -10.16 15.53 23.01
C ILE A 192 -11.07 14.32 22.82
N PRO A 193 -11.90 14.29 21.75
CA PRO A 193 -12.70 13.11 21.47
C PRO A 193 -11.81 11.89 21.22
N GLY A 194 -12.28 10.72 21.66
CA GLY A 194 -11.52 9.49 21.55
C GLY A 194 -12.34 8.28 21.98
N LEU A 195 -11.63 7.20 22.26
CA LEU A 195 -12.15 5.95 22.73
C LEU A 195 -11.34 5.49 23.93
N TYR A 196 -11.93 5.61 25.12
CA TYR A 196 -11.47 4.86 26.28
C TYR A 196 -11.86 3.39 26.12
N PHE A 197 -11.00 2.50 26.58
CA PHE A 197 -11.28 1.07 26.60
C PHE A 197 -10.59 0.39 27.78
N GLU A 198 -11.20 -0.70 28.21
CA GLU A 198 -10.68 -1.60 29.23
C GLU A 198 -11.02 -3.03 28.77
N ASP A 199 -9.98 -3.83 28.50
CA ASP A 199 -10.07 -5.23 28.11
C ASP A 199 -9.10 -6.03 28.97
N LYS A 200 -9.65 -6.74 29.96
CA LYS A 200 -8.91 -7.53 30.95
C LYS A 200 -7.98 -6.64 31.78
N GLU A 201 -6.68 -6.82 31.64
CA GLU A 201 -5.63 -6.09 32.39
C GLU A 201 -5.04 -4.94 31.57
N VAL A 202 -5.57 -4.71 30.36
CA VAL A 202 -5.16 -3.63 29.47
C VAL A 202 -6.25 -2.59 29.46
N HIS A 203 -5.91 -1.35 29.80
CA HIS A 203 -6.80 -0.22 29.60
C HIS A 203 -6.04 0.91 28.92
N GLY A 204 -6.76 1.78 28.25
CA GLY A 204 -6.13 2.85 27.50
C GLY A 204 -7.15 3.82 26.95
N TRP A 205 -6.61 4.84 26.30
CA TRP A 205 -7.38 5.81 25.57
C TRP A 205 -6.72 6.02 24.22
N LEU A 206 -7.49 5.89 23.15
CA LEU A 206 -7.05 6.12 21.77
C LEU A 206 -7.78 7.34 21.22
N THR A 207 -7.09 8.11 20.39
CA THR A 207 -7.68 9.19 19.61
C THR A 207 -7.12 9.20 18.19
N VAL A 208 -7.87 9.84 17.31
CA VAL A 208 -7.44 10.18 15.94
C VAL A 208 -6.16 10.99 16.06
N PRO A 209 -5.04 10.75 15.36
CA PRO A 209 -3.86 11.60 15.47
C PRO A 209 -4.04 12.96 14.78
N PRO A 210 -3.32 14.04 15.16
CA PRO A 210 -3.45 15.37 14.56
C PRO A 210 -3.03 15.41 13.08
N GLU A 211 -2.27 14.40 12.65
CA GLU A 211 -1.93 14.15 11.25
C GLU A 211 -1.83 12.63 11.03
N PRO A 212 -1.98 12.15 9.78
CA PRO A 212 -1.77 10.74 9.47
C PRO A 212 -0.37 10.31 9.88
N LEU A 213 -0.29 9.36 10.81
CA LEU A 213 0.99 8.86 11.30
C LEU A 213 1.47 7.70 10.44
N ALA A 214 2.78 7.63 10.22
CA ALA A 214 3.39 6.46 9.62
C ALA A 214 3.20 5.22 10.52
N ALA A 215 3.20 5.38 11.84
CA ALA A 215 2.99 4.33 12.84
C ALA A 215 2.18 4.88 14.02
N THR A 216 1.44 4.02 14.70
CA THR A 216 0.70 4.35 15.91
C THR A 216 1.65 4.81 17.01
N ALA A 217 1.34 5.94 17.65
CA ALA A 217 2.17 6.58 18.67
C ALA A 217 1.45 6.56 20.03
N LEU A 218 1.88 5.66 20.92
CA LEU A 218 1.22 5.45 22.20
C LEU A 218 2.19 5.73 23.34
N GLU A 219 1.70 6.31 24.42
CA GLU A 219 2.43 6.33 25.68
C GLU A 219 2.17 5.04 26.44
N ALA A 220 3.23 4.30 26.76
CA ALA A 220 3.13 3.05 27.50
C ALA A 220 3.24 3.28 29.00
N TYR A 221 2.28 2.73 29.73
CA TYR A 221 2.18 2.75 31.19
C TYR A 221 2.17 1.31 31.72
N THR A 222 2.69 1.13 32.92
CA THR A 222 2.49 -0.11 33.67
C THR A 222 2.18 0.25 35.12
N LEU A 223 1.14 -0.37 35.69
CA LEU A 223 0.62 -0.01 37.02
C LEU A 223 0.33 1.49 37.14
N GLY A 224 -0.14 2.08 36.04
CA GLY A 224 -0.49 3.50 35.91
C GLY A 224 0.69 4.48 35.91
N VAL A 225 1.93 3.97 35.80
CA VAL A 225 3.15 4.77 35.76
C VAL A 225 3.78 4.71 34.37
N PHE A 226 4.08 5.87 33.80
CA PHE A 226 4.68 6.03 32.49
C PHE A 226 6.02 5.27 32.42
N VAL A 227 6.24 4.60 31.30
CA VAL A 227 7.47 3.87 31.00
C VAL A 227 8.21 4.59 29.88
N ALA A 228 7.57 4.72 28.72
CA ALA A 228 8.14 5.28 27.52
C ALA A 228 7.08 5.55 26.45
N PRO A 229 7.35 6.44 25.48
CA PRO A 229 6.62 6.41 24.22
C PRO A 229 6.92 5.08 23.50
N THR A 230 5.91 4.49 22.89
CA THR A 230 6.01 3.31 22.04
C THR A 230 5.41 3.59 20.67
N GLN A 231 6.03 3.01 19.66
CA GLN A 231 5.55 3.04 18.29
C GLN A 231 5.31 1.62 17.80
N ALA A 232 4.17 1.41 17.15
CA ALA A 232 3.79 0.14 16.55
C ALA A 232 3.02 0.37 15.25
N GLN A 233 3.14 -0.55 14.30
CA GLN A 233 2.29 -0.55 13.12
C GLN A 233 1.03 -1.34 13.42
N LEU A 234 -0.11 -0.66 13.46
CA LEU A 234 -1.39 -1.34 13.51
C LEU A 234 -1.83 -1.76 12.10
N PRO A 235 -2.57 -2.88 11.93
CA PRO A 235 -2.87 -3.43 10.61
C PRO A 235 -3.69 -2.51 9.69
N ARG A 236 -4.59 -1.70 10.27
CA ARG A 236 -5.58 -0.92 9.52
C ARG A 236 -5.33 0.58 9.64
N VAL A 237 -5.55 1.14 10.82
CA VAL A 237 -5.41 2.59 11.07
C VAL A 237 -4.39 2.89 12.15
N GLN A 238 -3.67 4.00 11.99
CA GLN A 238 -2.72 4.46 13.00
C GLN A 238 -3.41 5.46 13.93
N VAL A 239 -3.15 5.33 15.24
CA VAL A 239 -3.78 6.15 16.28
C VAL A 239 -2.73 6.80 17.17
N GLU A 240 -3.16 7.73 18.01
CA GLU A 240 -2.35 8.18 19.15
C GLU A 240 -3.10 8.00 20.46
N GLY A 241 -2.40 8.07 21.59
CA GLY A 241 -3.01 7.93 22.90
C GLY A 241 -2.10 7.29 23.92
N TYR A 242 -2.67 6.55 24.87
CA TYR A 242 -1.91 5.81 25.87
C TYR A 242 -2.46 4.40 26.07
N LEU A 243 -1.58 3.53 26.56
CA LEU A 243 -1.90 2.17 26.98
C LEU A 243 -1.28 1.89 28.34
N ASN A 244 -2.08 1.41 29.27
CA ASN A 244 -1.61 0.79 30.50
C ASN A 244 -1.82 -0.72 30.41
N ASP A 245 -0.73 -1.46 30.50
CA ASP A 245 -0.77 -2.91 30.68
C ASP A 245 0.06 -3.26 31.90
N ASP A 246 -0.64 -3.76 32.92
CA ASP A 246 0.02 -4.16 34.14
C ASP A 246 0.98 -5.32 33.84
N LEU A 247 0.78 -6.20 32.87
CA LEU A 247 1.73 -7.28 32.61
C LEU A 247 2.90 -6.92 31.68
N PHE A 248 3.12 -5.64 31.37
CA PHE A 248 4.29 -5.26 30.60
C PHE A 248 5.60 -5.70 31.27
N SER A 249 6.43 -6.39 30.50
CA SER A 249 7.81 -6.65 30.88
C SER A 249 8.65 -5.44 30.49
N LEU A 250 9.37 -4.88 31.45
CA LEU A 250 10.23 -3.73 31.20
C LEU A 250 11.65 -4.17 30.85
N SER A 251 12.35 -3.33 30.09
CA SER A 251 13.79 -3.50 29.86
C SER A 251 14.58 -3.40 31.18
N ALA A 252 15.85 -3.82 31.16
CA ALA A 252 16.72 -3.74 32.33
C ALA A 252 16.85 -2.31 32.89
N SER A 253 16.80 -1.29 32.03
CA SER A 253 16.82 0.12 32.42
C SER A 253 15.50 0.64 32.99
N GLN A 254 14.42 -0.16 32.91
CA GLN A 254 13.05 0.21 33.34
C GLN A 254 12.43 1.38 32.56
N THR A 255 13.01 1.74 31.41
CA THR A 255 12.59 2.89 30.57
C THR A 255 12.09 2.52 29.20
N SER A 256 11.81 1.24 28.97
CA SER A 256 11.13 0.81 27.76
C SER A 256 10.39 -0.49 28.03
N VAL A 257 9.34 -0.74 27.25
CA VAL A 257 8.61 -2.00 27.27
C VAL A 257 9.34 -2.99 26.36
N SER A 258 9.61 -4.20 26.86
CA SER A 258 10.15 -5.30 26.05
C SER A 258 9.11 -5.74 25.01
N ARG A 259 9.52 -5.86 23.74
CA ARG A 259 8.66 -6.22 22.60
C ARG A 259 8.38 -7.73 22.54
N ASN A 260 7.95 -8.31 23.65
CA ASN A 260 7.71 -9.73 23.78
C ASN A 260 6.27 -10.12 23.35
N THR A 261 5.88 -11.37 23.62
CA THR A 261 4.54 -11.88 23.31
C THR A 261 3.42 -11.10 24.01
N ARG A 262 3.66 -10.58 25.23
CA ARG A 262 2.66 -9.75 25.92
C ARG A 262 2.46 -8.43 25.18
N PHE A 263 3.54 -7.72 24.85
CA PHE A 263 3.47 -6.48 24.07
C PHE A 263 2.68 -6.64 22.76
N ARG A 264 2.91 -7.73 22.01
CA ARG A 264 2.15 -8.05 20.79
C ARG A 264 0.66 -8.21 21.05
N LYS A 265 0.27 -8.96 22.08
CA LYS A 265 -1.14 -9.10 22.49
C LYS A 265 -1.77 -7.76 22.89
N THR A 266 -1.02 -6.89 23.57
CA THR A 266 -1.48 -5.54 23.91
C THR A 266 -1.71 -4.69 22.66
N MET A 267 -0.83 -4.80 21.65
CA MET A 267 -1.01 -4.12 20.36
C MET A 267 -2.18 -4.70 19.55
N GLU A 268 -2.48 -6.00 19.66
CA GLU A 268 -3.67 -6.60 19.05
C GLU A 268 -4.96 -6.02 19.65
N ILE A 269 -5.02 -5.86 20.98
CA ILE A 269 -6.14 -5.18 21.65
C ILE A 269 -6.24 -3.73 21.17
N ALA A 270 -5.11 -3.01 21.09
CA ALA A 270 -5.10 -1.64 20.59
C ALA A 270 -5.57 -1.55 19.12
N ALA A 271 -5.23 -2.53 18.27
CA ALA A 271 -5.72 -2.62 16.89
C ALA A 271 -7.25 -2.76 16.82
N VAL A 272 -7.83 -3.64 17.64
CA VAL A 272 -9.29 -3.82 17.72
C VAL A 272 -9.98 -2.54 18.19
N CYS A 273 -9.41 -1.85 19.18
CA CYS A 273 -9.93 -0.56 19.65
C CYS A 273 -9.74 0.55 18.63
N ALA A 274 -8.66 0.54 17.84
CA ALA A 274 -8.45 1.48 16.75
C ALA A 274 -9.51 1.32 15.64
N ASP A 275 -9.89 0.09 15.32
CA ASP A 275 -11.01 -0.19 14.40
C ASP A 275 -12.34 0.34 14.95
N LYS A 276 -12.61 0.17 16.25
CA LYS A 276 -13.81 0.74 16.89
C LYS A 276 -13.80 2.27 16.86
N LEU A 277 -12.64 2.89 17.09
CA LEU A 277 -12.47 4.34 17.00
C LEU A 277 -12.69 4.84 15.56
N LEU A 278 -12.22 4.09 14.55
CA LEU A 278 -12.45 4.40 13.15
C LEU A 278 -13.95 4.36 12.83
N LEU A 279 -14.65 3.30 13.24
CA LEU A 279 -16.09 3.17 13.03
C LEU A 279 -16.86 4.33 13.68
N LYS A 280 -16.60 4.61 14.96
CA LYS A 280 -17.21 5.73 15.69
C LYS A 280 -16.96 7.07 14.97
N THR A 281 -15.73 7.30 14.54
CA THR A 281 -15.33 8.56 13.87
C THR A 281 -15.98 8.67 12.48
N ALA A 282 -16.10 7.56 11.76
CA ALA A 282 -16.80 7.49 10.47
C ALA A 282 -18.30 7.81 10.63
N GLU A 283 -18.96 7.29 11.66
CA GLU A 283 -20.37 7.56 11.96
C GLU A 283 -20.60 9.02 12.38
N GLU A 284 -19.71 9.58 13.21
CA GLU A 284 -19.76 10.99 13.63
C GLU A 284 -19.35 11.99 12.55
N SER A 285 -18.71 11.54 11.47
CA SER A 285 -18.10 12.42 10.45
C SER A 285 -19.10 13.34 9.77
N ARG A 286 -20.30 12.85 9.43
CA ARG A 286 -21.32 13.60 8.70
C ARG A 286 -21.82 14.83 9.49
N PRO A 287 -22.43 14.68 10.69
CA PRO A 287 -22.93 15.84 11.42
C PRO A 287 -21.82 16.84 11.80
N ARG A 288 -20.60 16.38 12.05
CA ARG A 288 -19.46 17.27 12.30
C ARG A 288 -19.05 18.06 11.06
N LEU A 289 -19.01 17.40 9.91
CA LEU A 289 -18.69 18.06 8.65
C LEU A 289 -19.80 19.02 8.20
N GLU A 290 -21.07 18.80 8.58
CA GLU A 290 -22.17 19.77 8.41
C GLU A 290 -21.92 21.03 9.26
N ALA A 291 -21.60 20.87 10.54
CA ALA A 291 -21.27 21.99 11.42
C ALA A 291 -20.02 22.75 10.92
N ALA A 292 -19.01 22.04 10.43
CA ALA A 292 -17.84 22.64 9.81
C ALA A 292 -18.22 23.41 8.53
N ALA A 293 -19.10 22.88 7.69
CA ALA A 293 -19.56 23.54 6.47
C ALA A 293 -20.28 24.86 6.74
N GLU A 294 -21.07 24.94 7.82
CA GLU A 294 -21.69 26.18 8.28
C GLU A 294 -20.62 27.17 8.76
N ALA A 295 -19.66 26.70 9.56
CA ALA A 295 -18.60 27.55 10.10
C ALA A 295 -17.69 28.13 9.01
N VAL A 296 -17.34 27.35 7.98
CA VAL A 296 -16.47 27.82 6.88
C VAL A 296 -17.18 28.74 5.86
N GLN A 297 -18.45 29.11 6.09
CA GLN A 297 -19.06 30.24 5.38
C GLN A 297 -18.40 31.58 5.80
N ASP A 298 -17.78 31.64 6.99
CA ASP A 298 -16.88 32.72 7.39
C ASP A 298 -15.51 32.52 6.70
N THR A 299 -15.10 33.49 5.89
CA THR A 299 -13.82 33.48 5.15
C THR A 299 -12.59 33.24 6.03
N ASP A 300 -12.56 33.77 7.26
CA ASP A 300 -11.45 33.54 8.19
C ASP A 300 -11.41 32.09 8.67
N LEU A 301 -12.58 31.50 8.92
CA LEU A 301 -12.70 30.10 9.34
C LEU A 301 -12.45 29.14 8.18
N LEU A 302 -12.80 29.52 6.95
CA LEU A 302 -12.40 28.79 5.75
C LEU A 302 -10.87 28.76 5.59
N TYR A 303 -10.19 29.89 5.79
CA TYR A 303 -8.73 29.93 5.77
C TYR A 303 -8.12 29.03 6.86
N TYR A 304 -8.69 29.06 8.06
CA TYR A 304 -8.30 28.18 9.16
C TYR A 304 -8.48 26.70 8.78
N TRP A 305 -9.64 26.31 8.25
CA TRP A 305 -9.93 24.97 7.76
C TRP A 305 -8.93 24.51 6.70
N ARG A 306 -8.69 25.33 5.67
CA ARG A 306 -7.72 25.02 4.60
C ARG A 306 -6.34 24.75 5.15
N SER A 307 -5.84 25.65 6.01
CA SER A 307 -4.56 25.50 6.67
C SER A 307 -4.45 24.20 7.47
N ARG A 308 -5.54 23.77 8.13
CA ARG A 308 -5.59 22.53 8.92
C ARG A 308 -5.54 21.29 8.05
N ILE A 309 -6.32 21.26 6.98
CA ILE A 309 -6.33 20.15 6.02
C ILE A 309 -4.96 20.01 5.33
N GLU A 310 -4.31 21.13 4.96
CA GLU A 310 -3.03 21.11 4.27
C GLU A 310 -1.85 20.75 5.18
N ARG A 311 -1.71 21.45 6.31
CA ARG A 311 -0.49 21.41 7.14
C ARG A 311 -0.54 20.40 8.30
N GLY A 312 -1.70 19.82 8.64
CA GLY A 312 -1.83 18.88 9.75
C GLY A 312 -1.31 19.46 11.08
N ARG A 313 -0.40 18.73 11.75
CA ARG A 313 0.16 19.12 13.06
C ARG A 313 0.97 20.42 13.00
N ALA A 314 1.59 20.74 11.87
CA ALA A 314 2.34 21.98 11.72
C ALA A 314 1.46 23.24 11.88
N ALA A 315 0.15 23.13 11.68
CA ALA A 315 -0.77 24.23 11.97
C ALA A 315 -1.18 24.33 13.46
N GLU A 316 -1.00 23.28 14.28
CA GLU A 316 -1.49 23.26 15.70
C GLU A 316 -0.64 24.13 16.61
N ARG A 317 0.61 24.37 16.23
CA ARG A 317 1.50 25.31 16.91
C ARG A 317 1.48 26.59 16.11
N PRO A 318 0.58 27.55 16.39
CA PRO A 318 0.69 28.87 15.77
C PRO A 318 2.10 29.38 16.07
N SER A 319 2.79 29.86 15.04
CA SER A 319 4.06 30.54 15.27
C SER A 319 3.83 31.67 16.28
N PRO A 320 4.83 32.05 17.11
CA PRO A 320 4.66 33.14 18.08
C PRO A 320 4.07 34.43 17.46
N LEU A 321 4.38 34.67 16.19
CA LEU A 321 3.87 35.76 15.37
C LEU A 321 2.39 35.58 14.96
N GLU A 322 1.96 34.38 14.57
CA GLU A 322 0.54 34.07 14.34
C GLU A 322 -0.27 34.16 15.64
N GLY A 323 0.30 33.70 16.76
CA GLY A 323 -0.32 33.86 18.08
C GLY A 323 -0.53 35.34 18.44
N ALA A 324 0.47 36.19 18.23
CA ALA A 324 0.35 37.63 18.44
C ALA A 324 -0.69 38.27 17.50
N LYS A 325 -0.72 37.88 16.22
CA LYS A 325 -1.73 38.36 15.25
C LYS A 325 -3.15 37.95 15.64
N GLU A 326 -3.36 36.71 16.09
CA GLU A 326 -4.68 36.25 16.53
C GLU A 326 -5.11 36.93 17.84
N SER A 327 -4.19 37.25 18.75
CA SER A 327 -4.50 38.07 19.94
C SER A 327 -4.97 39.49 19.55
N VAL A 328 -4.29 40.15 18.59
CA VAL A 328 -4.69 41.47 18.09
C VAL A 328 -6.03 41.41 17.36
N LYS A 329 -6.23 40.42 16.49
CA LYS A 329 -7.52 40.19 15.82
C LYS A 329 -8.64 39.89 16.83
N GLY A 330 -8.35 39.13 17.89
CA GLY A 330 -9.28 38.84 18.97
C GLY A 330 -9.75 40.11 19.68
N ALA A 331 -8.83 41.02 20.00
CA ALA A 331 -9.16 42.33 20.56
C ALA A 331 -10.01 43.19 19.61
N LEU A 332 -9.66 43.24 18.32
CA LEU A 332 -10.45 43.97 17.32
C LEU A 332 -11.86 43.37 17.13
N ARG A 333 -12.00 42.05 17.18
CA ARG A 333 -13.28 41.34 17.07
C ARG A 333 -14.18 41.58 18.29
N LEU A 334 -13.61 41.66 19.49
CA LEU A 334 -14.33 42.09 20.69
C LEU A 334 -14.92 43.50 20.53
N LEU A 335 -14.11 44.44 20.00
CA LEU A 335 -14.57 45.79 19.71
C LEU A 335 -15.66 45.83 18.62
N ALA A 336 -15.67 44.85 17.71
CA ALA A 336 -16.69 44.69 16.68
C ALA A 336 -17.94 43.91 17.14
N GLY A 337 -18.04 43.54 18.44
CA GLY A 337 -19.21 42.84 18.98
C GLY A 337 -19.32 41.35 18.59
N VAL A 338 -18.23 40.74 18.13
CA VAL A 338 -18.20 39.31 17.81
C VAL A 338 -18.23 38.48 19.10
N ASP A 339 -19.14 37.51 19.19
CA ASP A 339 -19.16 36.53 20.29
C ASP A 339 -17.93 35.61 20.21
N LEU A 340 -16.90 35.96 20.98
CA LEU A 340 -15.65 35.20 21.04
C LEU A 340 -15.85 33.77 21.52
N LYS A 341 -16.85 33.51 22.38
CA LYS A 341 -17.09 32.16 22.90
C LYS A 341 -17.58 31.27 21.76
N ARG A 342 -18.63 31.71 21.05
CA ARG A 342 -19.16 30.98 19.87
C ARG A 342 -18.08 30.75 18.81
N ARG A 343 -17.21 31.74 18.58
CA ARG A 343 -16.09 31.59 17.63
C ARG A 343 -15.04 30.59 18.10
N ASN A 344 -14.65 30.63 19.38
CA ASN A 344 -13.69 29.68 19.94
C ASN A 344 -14.24 28.25 19.91
N ASP A 345 -15.54 28.08 20.20
CA ASP A 345 -16.24 26.80 20.09
C ASP A 345 -16.22 26.29 18.62
N ALA A 346 -16.48 27.17 17.65
CA ALA A 346 -16.38 26.82 16.22
C ALA A 346 -14.94 26.47 15.79
N ILE A 347 -13.92 27.15 16.31
CA ILE A 347 -12.51 26.84 16.05
C ILE A 347 -12.15 25.46 16.61
N ALA A 348 -12.58 25.16 17.84
CA ALA A 348 -12.34 23.86 18.46
C ALA A 348 -13.02 22.73 17.66
N GLU A 349 -14.27 22.93 17.22
CA GLU A 349 -14.99 21.96 16.40
C GLU A 349 -14.34 21.79 15.02
N LEU A 350 -13.91 22.88 14.37
CA LEU A 350 -13.19 22.82 13.08
C LEU A 350 -11.84 22.11 13.22
N GLN A 351 -11.11 22.34 14.31
CA GLN A 351 -9.82 21.68 14.54
C GLN A 351 -10.00 20.17 14.64
N TRP A 352 -10.96 19.71 15.44
CA TRP A 352 -11.25 18.29 15.56
C TRP A 352 -11.79 17.70 14.25
N THR A 353 -12.72 18.37 13.59
CA THR A 353 -13.33 17.90 12.34
C THR A 353 -12.30 17.78 11.22
N ALA A 354 -11.37 18.75 11.11
CA ALA A 354 -10.29 18.68 10.12
C ALA A 354 -9.35 17.49 10.40
N ARG A 355 -9.00 17.26 11.67
CA ARG A 355 -8.18 16.13 12.12
C ARG A 355 -8.83 14.79 11.78
N ALA A 356 -10.10 14.60 12.15
CA ALA A 356 -10.89 13.42 11.81
C ALA A 356 -11.01 13.22 10.28
N THR A 357 -11.27 14.30 9.54
CA THR A 357 -11.40 14.25 8.07
C THR A 357 -10.10 13.80 7.41
N VAL A 358 -8.96 14.37 7.78
CA VAL A 358 -7.65 13.99 7.20
C VAL A 358 -7.31 12.54 7.54
N TRP A 359 -7.58 12.10 8.77
CA TRP A 359 -7.35 10.71 9.17
C TRP A 359 -8.26 9.71 8.45
N LEU A 360 -9.54 10.02 8.29
CA LEU A 360 -10.48 9.20 7.52
C LEU A 360 -10.07 9.12 6.04
N ARG A 361 -9.60 10.22 5.44
CA ARG A 361 -9.08 10.25 4.06
C ARG A 361 -7.84 9.37 3.90
N ASP A 362 -6.91 9.42 4.84
CA ASP A 362 -5.73 8.55 4.84
C ASP A 362 -6.12 7.07 4.96
N ALA A 363 -7.00 6.75 5.92
CA ALA A 363 -7.54 5.40 6.09
C ALA A 363 -8.24 4.92 4.80
N ALA A 364 -9.08 5.76 4.19
CA ALA A 364 -9.79 5.43 2.96
C ALA A 364 -8.83 5.17 1.80
N GLY A 365 -7.80 6.01 1.65
CA GLY A 365 -6.79 5.85 0.61
C GLY A 365 -5.85 4.65 0.80
N ARG A 366 -5.80 4.03 1.99
CA ARG A 366 -5.01 2.82 2.26
C ARG A 366 -5.85 1.54 2.25
N LEU A 367 -7.09 1.61 2.74
CA LEU A 367 -7.91 0.43 3.04
C LEU A 367 -9.00 0.16 2.00
N LEU A 368 -9.54 1.17 1.33
CA LEU A 368 -10.63 0.96 0.37
C LEU A 368 -10.10 0.44 -0.96
N GLY A 369 -10.73 -0.62 -1.45
CA GLY A 369 -10.45 -1.29 -2.72
C GLY A 369 -11.63 -1.15 -3.66
N ASP A 370 -12.36 -2.24 -3.87
CA ASP A 370 -13.55 -2.28 -4.71
C ASP A 370 -14.80 -2.21 -3.84
N ILE A 371 -15.75 -1.35 -4.19
CA ILE A 371 -16.96 -1.09 -3.39
C ILE A 371 -17.77 -2.37 -3.11
N ASP A 372 -17.90 -3.28 -4.08
CA ASP A 372 -18.74 -4.48 -3.95
C ASP A 372 -18.07 -5.53 -3.03
N LYS A 373 -16.74 -5.54 -2.98
CA LYS A 373 -15.97 -6.34 -2.02
C LYS A 373 -15.97 -5.72 -0.63
N ASP A 374 -15.72 -4.41 -0.57
CA ASP A 374 -15.55 -3.66 0.69
C ASP A 374 -16.86 -3.61 1.49
N GLN A 375 -18.02 -3.58 0.83
CA GLN A 375 -19.32 -3.58 1.51
C GLN A 375 -19.56 -4.81 2.41
N LYS A 376 -18.80 -5.90 2.23
CA LYS A 376 -18.89 -7.10 3.06
C LYS A 376 -18.18 -6.94 4.41
N ASP A 377 -17.22 -6.02 4.53
CA ASP A 377 -16.57 -5.66 5.79
C ASP A 377 -17.29 -4.44 6.39
N PRO A 378 -17.91 -4.55 7.59
CA PRO A 378 -18.63 -3.42 8.21
C PRO A 378 -17.77 -2.16 8.38
N LEU A 379 -16.47 -2.32 8.63
CA LEU A 379 -15.55 -1.19 8.82
C LEU A 379 -15.31 -0.46 7.50
N LEU A 380 -15.04 -1.20 6.43
CA LEU A 380 -14.81 -0.61 5.10
C LEU A 380 -16.11 -0.02 4.54
N ALA A 381 -17.26 -0.67 4.78
CA ALA A 381 -18.57 -0.14 4.44
C ALA A 381 -18.86 1.19 5.15
N ALA A 382 -18.50 1.31 6.44
CA ALA A 382 -18.62 2.56 7.18
C ALA A 382 -17.67 3.64 6.63
N LEU A 383 -16.44 3.27 6.26
CA LEU A 383 -15.47 4.19 5.69
C LEU A 383 -15.89 4.72 4.31
N TRP A 384 -16.55 3.90 3.49
CA TRP A 384 -17.20 4.33 2.25
C TRP A 384 -18.31 5.36 2.50
N LYS A 385 -19.08 5.19 3.57
CA LYS A 385 -20.20 6.07 3.96
C LYS A 385 -19.76 7.31 4.74
N ALA A 386 -18.55 7.32 5.28
CA ALA A 386 -18.01 8.43 6.04
C ALA A 386 -17.96 9.69 5.17
N ALA A 387 -18.45 10.80 5.70
CA ALA A 387 -18.37 12.08 5.03
C ALA A 387 -16.96 12.65 5.21
N VAL A 388 -16.23 12.76 4.11
CA VAL A 388 -14.81 13.17 4.12
C VAL A 388 -14.54 14.36 3.21
N LEU A 389 -15.53 14.81 2.45
CA LEU A 389 -15.42 15.94 1.52
C LEU A 389 -16.63 16.86 1.67
N LEU A 390 -16.47 18.12 1.27
CA LEU A 390 -17.59 19.06 1.18
C LEU A 390 -18.07 19.13 -0.26
N GLY A 391 -19.37 19.19 -0.45
CA GLY A 391 -20.00 19.57 -1.71
C GLY A 391 -19.91 21.07 -1.91
N VAL A 392 -20.05 21.52 -3.16
CA VAL A 392 -20.12 22.95 -3.50
C VAL A 392 -21.31 23.65 -2.85
N ASP A 393 -22.36 22.91 -2.50
CA ASP A 393 -23.52 23.40 -1.74
C ASP A 393 -23.28 23.42 -0.22
N GLY A 394 -22.06 23.09 0.23
CA GLY A 394 -21.69 22.96 1.63
C GLY A 394 -22.11 21.63 2.26
N LYS A 395 -22.81 20.73 1.55
CA LYS A 395 -23.23 19.46 2.17
C LYS A 395 -22.06 18.48 2.26
N PRO A 396 -21.97 17.67 3.31
CA PRO A 396 -20.96 16.61 3.39
C PRO A 396 -21.17 15.56 2.30
N LEU A 397 -20.07 15.15 1.68
CA LEU A 397 -19.99 14.10 0.68
C LEU A 397 -19.12 12.95 1.18
N SER A 398 -19.63 11.74 1.01
CA SER A 398 -18.94 10.48 1.24
C SER A 398 -18.33 9.94 -0.05
N LEU A 399 -17.33 9.06 0.07
CA LEU A 399 -16.74 8.41 -1.10
C LEU A 399 -17.76 7.49 -1.81
N LEU A 400 -18.73 6.93 -1.09
CA LEU A 400 -19.81 6.12 -1.66
C LEU A 400 -20.68 6.95 -2.60
N GLU A 401 -21.09 8.14 -2.16
CA GLU A 401 -21.88 9.07 -2.99
C GLU A 401 -21.09 9.46 -4.25
N LEU A 402 -19.79 9.72 -4.11
CA LEU A 402 -18.92 10.04 -5.25
C LEU A 402 -18.73 8.86 -6.21
N GLU A 403 -18.61 7.63 -5.72
CA GLU A 403 -18.51 6.44 -6.57
C GLU A 403 -19.83 6.17 -7.31
N LEU A 404 -20.97 6.30 -6.63
CA LEU A 404 -22.29 6.19 -7.28
C LEU A 404 -22.49 7.29 -8.33
N GLN A 405 -22.04 8.50 -8.01
CA GLN A 405 -22.06 9.61 -8.95
C GLN A 405 -21.13 9.37 -10.14
N ARG A 406 -19.93 8.86 -9.92
CA ARG A 406 -18.99 8.48 -10.98
C ARG A 406 -19.59 7.42 -11.88
N ARG A 407 -20.22 6.38 -11.33
CA ARG A 407 -20.93 5.35 -12.11
C ARG A 407 -22.07 5.97 -12.95
N ARG A 408 -22.73 7.02 -12.45
CA ARG A 408 -23.81 7.73 -13.14
C ARG A 408 -23.33 8.73 -14.21
N LEU A 409 -22.23 9.46 -13.95
CA LEU A 409 -21.75 10.56 -14.80
C LEU A 409 -20.54 10.20 -15.66
N GLY A 410 -19.84 9.10 -15.35
CA GLY A 410 -18.53 8.74 -15.91
C GLY A 410 -17.35 9.41 -15.21
N TYR A 411 -17.59 10.49 -14.46
CA TYR A 411 -16.55 11.28 -13.79
C TYR A 411 -17.08 11.90 -12.47
N ILE A 412 -16.18 12.50 -11.70
CA ILE A 412 -16.44 13.23 -10.46
C ILE A 412 -16.23 14.73 -10.72
N PRO A 413 -17.29 15.54 -10.72
CA PRO A 413 -17.18 16.98 -10.86
C PRO A 413 -16.57 17.60 -9.61
N VAL A 414 -15.61 18.50 -9.80
CA VAL A 414 -14.98 19.27 -8.73
C VAL A 414 -15.05 20.76 -9.03
N SER A 415 -15.10 21.59 -8.00
CA SER A 415 -14.97 23.04 -8.18
C SER A 415 -14.24 23.70 -7.01
N GLN A 416 -13.49 24.76 -7.32
CA GLN A 416 -12.85 25.60 -6.30
C GLN A 416 -13.82 26.61 -5.66
N ARG A 417 -15.03 26.75 -6.22
CA ARG A 417 -16.06 27.70 -5.77
C ARG A 417 -17.23 26.94 -5.13
N ALA A 418 -17.74 27.49 -4.03
CA ALA A 418 -19.02 27.06 -3.49
C ALA A 418 -20.15 27.54 -4.42
N CYS A 419 -21.16 26.71 -4.62
CA CYS A 419 -22.35 26.97 -5.43
C CYS A 419 -23.51 26.12 -4.91
N SER A 420 -24.66 26.75 -4.65
CA SER A 420 -25.86 26.06 -4.14
C SER A 420 -26.76 25.47 -5.23
N GLN A 421 -26.49 25.75 -6.52
CA GLN A 421 -27.38 25.44 -7.64
C GLN A 421 -26.64 24.66 -8.74
N LEU A 422 -26.37 23.39 -8.47
CA LEU A 422 -25.96 22.44 -9.51
C LEU A 422 -26.98 21.32 -9.66
N PRO A 423 -27.22 20.83 -10.91
CA PRO A 423 -28.07 19.67 -11.15
C PRO A 423 -27.42 18.33 -10.71
N PHE A 424 -26.19 18.39 -10.22
CA PHE A 424 -25.42 17.28 -9.67
C PHE A 424 -24.60 17.77 -8.46
N GLN A 425 -24.15 16.87 -7.59
CA GLN A 425 -23.23 17.23 -6.52
C GLN A 425 -21.83 17.46 -7.11
N ALA A 426 -21.13 18.51 -6.73
CA ALA A 426 -19.72 18.64 -7.08
C ALA A 426 -18.91 18.77 -5.80
N VAL A 427 -17.69 18.24 -5.78
CA VAL A 427 -16.83 18.38 -4.60
C VAL A 427 -16.28 19.81 -4.57
N TRP A 428 -16.44 20.47 -3.44
CA TRP A 428 -15.80 21.74 -3.16
C TRP A 428 -14.34 21.50 -2.77
N VAL A 429 -13.45 21.81 -3.69
CA VAL A 429 -12.00 21.76 -3.49
C VAL A 429 -11.59 22.98 -2.69
N THR A 430 -11.49 22.81 -1.38
CA THR A 430 -11.04 23.86 -0.47
C THR A 430 -9.52 23.94 -0.41
N SER A 431 -8.82 22.82 -0.61
CA SER A 431 -7.36 22.70 -0.52
C SER A 431 -6.79 21.79 -1.61
N ALA A 432 -5.48 21.87 -1.86
CA ALA A 432 -4.81 20.95 -2.79
C ALA A 432 -4.96 19.48 -2.38
N ARG A 433 -5.02 19.22 -1.06
CA ARG A 433 -5.16 17.87 -0.51
C ARG A 433 -6.52 17.23 -0.80
N ASP A 434 -7.56 18.02 -1.05
CA ASP A 434 -8.85 17.51 -1.52
C ASP A 434 -8.69 16.86 -2.92
N VAL A 435 -7.92 17.51 -3.80
CA VAL A 435 -7.62 16.98 -5.14
C VAL A 435 -6.75 15.73 -5.05
N GLU A 436 -5.70 15.74 -4.22
CA GLU A 436 -4.82 14.56 -4.04
C GLU A 436 -5.60 13.32 -3.61
N VAL A 437 -6.52 13.47 -2.65
CA VAL A 437 -7.37 12.38 -2.17
C VAL A 437 -8.28 11.85 -3.28
N LEU A 438 -8.90 12.76 -4.03
CA LEU A 438 -9.72 12.38 -5.16
C LEU A 438 -8.90 11.68 -6.25
N VAL A 439 -7.74 12.23 -6.66
CA VAL A 439 -6.88 11.68 -7.73
C VAL A 439 -6.38 10.29 -7.35
N LYS A 440 -5.97 10.12 -6.08
CA LYS A 440 -5.54 8.82 -5.57
C LYS A 440 -6.66 7.78 -5.64
N ARG A 441 -7.91 8.19 -5.43
CA ARG A 441 -9.07 7.27 -5.39
C ARG A 441 -9.72 7.04 -6.76
N PHE A 442 -9.76 8.08 -7.58
CA PHE A 442 -10.46 8.16 -8.85
C PHE A 442 -9.52 8.73 -9.93
N PRO A 443 -8.44 8.01 -10.26
CA PRO A 443 -7.45 8.48 -11.23
C PRO A 443 -8.12 8.75 -12.57
N ASP A 444 -7.78 9.88 -13.20
CA ASP A 444 -8.27 10.33 -14.51
C ASP A 444 -9.79 10.54 -14.62
N GLN A 445 -10.52 10.48 -13.50
CA GLN A 445 -11.97 10.56 -13.45
C GLN A 445 -12.47 11.84 -12.81
N ILE A 446 -11.60 12.83 -12.58
CA ILE A 446 -11.95 14.10 -11.95
C ILE A 446 -12.04 15.17 -13.03
N ARG A 447 -13.10 15.98 -13.00
CA ARG A 447 -13.29 17.07 -13.96
C ARG A 447 -13.61 18.37 -13.24
N ASP A 448 -12.79 19.39 -13.46
CA ASP A 448 -13.07 20.72 -12.95
C ASP A 448 -14.23 21.35 -13.73
N VAL A 449 -15.32 21.62 -13.02
CA VAL A 449 -16.53 22.25 -13.56
C VAL A 449 -16.64 23.73 -13.18
N SER A 450 -15.58 24.34 -12.63
CA SER A 450 -15.60 25.74 -12.18
C SER A 450 -15.92 26.72 -13.30
N SER A 451 -15.43 26.49 -14.52
CA SER A 451 -15.78 27.33 -15.69
C SER A 451 -17.22 27.14 -16.18
N HIS A 452 -17.79 25.95 -15.96
CA HIS A 452 -19.18 25.65 -16.31
C HIS A 452 -20.13 26.37 -15.34
N LEU A 453 -19.75 26.50 -14.06
CA LEU A 453 -20.48 27.31 -13.08
C LEU A 453 -20.61 28.76 -13.51
N ASP A 454 -19.54 29.36 -14.03
CA ASP A 454 -19.56 30.75 -14.50
C ASP A 454 -20.57 30.90 -15.65
N THR A 455 -20.56 29.95 -16.57
CA THR A 455 -21.49 29.91 -17.70
C THR A 455 -22.94 29.72 -17.25
N LEU A 456 -23.20 28.83 -16.30
CA LEU A 456 -24.54 28.58 -15.75
C LEU A 456 -25.06 29.80 -14.96
N SER A 457 -24.22 30.49 -14.20
CA SER A 457 -24.62 31.68 -13.44
C SER A 457 -25.00 32.85 -14.35
N VAL A 458 -24.26 33.03 -15.45
CA VAL A 458 -24.53 34.04 -16.46
C VAL A 458 -25.79 33.67 -17.26
N ALA A 459 -25.96 32.40 -17.62
CA ALA A 459 -27.12 31.93 -18.38
C ALA A 459 -28.43 31.99 -17.57
N ALA A 460 -28.40 31.64 -16.28
CA ALA A 460 -29.54 31.77 -15.38
C ALA A 460 -30.00 33.23 -15.23
N SER A 461 -29.05 34.17 -15.30
CA SER A 461 -29.34 35.61 -15.23
C SER A 461 -29.90 36.19 -16.54
N ALA A 462 -29.69 35.53 -17.68
CA ALA A 462 -30.01 36.05 -19.01
C ALA A 462 -31.37 35.62 -19.59
N GLY A 463 -32.18 34.83 -18.88
CA GLY A 463 -33.57 34.53 -19.25
C GLY A 463 -33.80 33.74 -20.55
N GLY A 464 -32.75 33.16 -21.16
CA GLY A 464 -32.83 32.47 -22.45
C GLY A 464 -31.80 31.35 -22.62
N ALA A 465 -31.45 30.66 -21.54
CA ALA A 465 -30.45 29.60 -21.56
C ALA A 465 -30.89 28.44 -22.47
N ARG A 466 -30.11 28.17 -23.52
CA ARG A 466 -30.32 27.01 -24.39
C ARG A 466 -30.23 25.72 -23.55
N VAL A 467 -31.26 24.89 -23.64
CA VAL A 467 -31.27 23.56 -23.02
C VAL A 467 -30.32 22.64 -23.79
N THR A 468 -29.24 22.20 -23.14
CA THR A 468 -28.25 21.29 -23.73
C THR A 468 -28.05 20.05 -22.86
N LEU A 469 -27.46 19.00 -23.43
CA LEU A 469 -27.12 17.80 -22.66
C LEU A 469 -26.12 18.11 -21.53
N GLU A 470 -25.22 19.07 -21.71
CA GLU A 470 -24.28 19.50 -20.67
C GLU A 470 -24.99 20.21 -19.52
N SER A 471 -26.02 21.02 -19.78
CA SER A 471 -26.82 21.62 -18.69
C SER A 471 -27.63 20.59 -17.91
N ALA A 472 -27.94 19.45 -18.54
CA ALA A 472 -28.46 18.26 -17.87
C ALA A 472 -27.38 17.40 -17.16
N GLY A 473 -26.11 17.82 -17.17
CA GLY A 473 -24.99 17.11 -16.55
C GLY A 473 -24.39 15.98 -17.38
N THR A 474 -24.72 15.90 -18.68
CA THR A 474 -24.14 14.93 -19.62
C THR A 474 -23.03 15.61 -20.40
N ALA A 475 -21.79 15.55 -19.89
CA ALA A 475 -20.65 16.27 -20.44
C ALA A 475 -19.89 15.51 -21.55
N ASP A 476 -20.05 14.19 -21.62
CA ASP A 476 -19.32 13.31 -22.55
C ASP A 476 -20.24 12.79 -23.65
N VAL A 477 -20.68 13.69 -24.52
CA VAL A 477 -21.59 13.37 -25.62
C VAL A 477 -20.78 12.96 -26.85
N LEU A 478 -21.00 11.74 -27.35
CA LEU A 478 -20.41 11.24 -28.60
C LEU A 478 -20.96 11.98 -29.82
N VAL A 479 -22.29 12.06 -29.87
CA VAL A 479 -23.07 12.71 -30.91
C VAL A 479 -24.35 13.26 -30.30
N ARG A 480 -24.83 14.39 -30.80
CA ARG A 480 -26.09 15.02 -30.39
C ARG A 480 -26.81 15.65 -31.57
N ASP A 481 -28.09 15.90 -31.36
CA ASP A 481 -28.91 16.73 -32.22
C ASP A 481 -29.83 17.61 -31.38
N ALA A 482 -30.24 18.73 -31.98
CA ALA A 482 -31.32 19.52 -31.41
C ALA A 482 -32.62 18.71 -31.49
N PHE A 483 -33.43 18.78 -30.43
CA PHE A 483 -34.74 18.16 -30.39
C PHE A 483 -35.82 19.23 -30.35
N GLU A 484 -36.71 19.21 -31.33
CA GLU A 484 -37.96 19.97 -31.34
C GLU A 484 -39.10 19.02 -31.70
N GLY A 485 -39.96 18.72 -30.74
CA GLY A 485 -41.06 17.77 -30.93
C GLY A 485 -42.00 17.70 -29.74
N CYS A 486 -43.29 17.45 -29.99
CA CYS A 486 -44.32 17.39 -28.94
C CYS A 486 -44.32 18.63 -28.02
N GLY A 487 -44.14 19.82 -28.60
CA GLY A 487 -44.07 21.08 -27.85
C GLY A 487 -42.81 21.27 -26.99
N HIS A 488 -41.88 20.31 -26.95
CA HIS A 488 -40.62 20.42 -26.20
C HIS A 488 -39.48 20.88 -27.09
N ARG A 489 -38.55 21.64 -26.49
CA ARG A 489 -37.27 22.03 -27.09
C ARG A 489 -36.11 21.54 -26.24
N GLY A 490 -35.03 21.10 -26.86
CA GLY A 490 -33.82 20.70 -26.15
C GLY A 490 -32.80 19.99 -27.02
N GLU A 491 -32.10 19.01 -26.45
CA GLU A 491 -31.11 18.19 -27.12
C GLU A 491 -31.32 16.70 -26.81
N VAL A 492 -30.99 15.85 -27.78
CA VAL A 492 -30.90 14.39 -27.63
C VAL A 492 -29.51 13.95 -28.07
N GLY A 493 -28.90 12.99 -27.37
CA GLY A 493 -27.53 12.58 -27.62
C GLY A 493 -27.22 11.15 -27.18
N LEU A 494 -26.09 10.64 -27.67
CA LEU A 494 -25.50 9.38 -27.24
C LEU A 494 -24.24 9.72 -26.43
N SER A 495 -24.08 9.14 -25.25
CA SER A 495 -22.96 9.44 -24.35
C SER A 495 -21.81 8.45 -24.49
N LEU A 496 -20.61 8.89 -24.13
CA LEU A 496 -19.41 8.05 -24.09
C LEU A 496 -19.55 6.92 -23.06
N THR A 497 -20.34 7.16 -22.00
CA THR A 497 -20.64 6.18 -20.96
C THR A 497 -22.12 5.80 -21.04
N PRO A 498 -22.51 4.91 -21.96
CA PRO A 498 -23.91 4.57 -22.14
C PRO A 498 -24.47 3.90 -20.88
N MET A 499 -25.74 4.19 -20.57
CA MET A 499 -26.46 3.55 -19.46
C MET A 499 -26.51 2.02 -19.61
N GLU A 500 -26.83 1.29 -18.55
CA GLU A 500 -27.03 -0.17 -18.66
C GLU A 500 -28.25 -0.52 -19.53
N SER A 501 -29.33 0.28 -19.48
CA SER A 501 -30.53 0.12 -20.30
C SER A 501 -31.42 1.36 -20.35
N GLY A 502 -32.23 1.47 -21.41
CA GLY A 502 -33.23 2.53 -21.60
C GLY A 502 -32.64 3.89 -21.94
N ALA A 503 -33.47 4.92 -21.87
CA ALA A 503 -33.06 6.30 -22.13
C ALA A 503 -33.21 7.19 -20.89
N ARG A 504 -32.34 8.19 -20.74
CA ARG A 504 -32.42 9.18 -19.66
C ARG A 504 -33.01 10.47 -20.19
N LEU A 505 -34.08 10.93 -19.57
CA LEU A 505 -34.68 12.23 -19.83
C LEU A 505 -34.45 13.14 -18.62
N THR A 506 -33.84 14.29 -18.86
CA THR A 506 -33.70 15.37 -17.89
C THR A 506 -34.55 16.54 -18.35
N LEU A 507 -35.56 16.91 -17.57
CA LEU A 507 -36.34 18.13 -17.81
C LEU A 507 -35.66 19.28 -17.09
N LEU A 508 -35.41 20.37 -17.81
CA LEU A 508 -34.76 21.59 -17.34
C LEU A 508 -35.80 22.69 -17.20
N GLN A 509 -35.78 23.42 -16.09
CA GLN A 509 -36.57 24.62 -15.87
C GLN A 509 -35.60 25.77 -15.63
N ASN A 510 -35.67 26.80 -16.47
CA ASN A 510 -34.74 27.94 -16.43
C ASN A 510 -33.25 27.52 -16.52
N GLY A 511 -32.95 26.51 -17.34
CA GLY A 511 -31.59 25.99 -17.53
C GLY A 511 -31.05 25.09 -16.41
N ALA A 512 -31.79 24.89 -15.32
CA ALA A 512 -31.43 23.98 -14.23
C ALA A 512 -32.29 22.70 -14.27
N ALA A 513 -31.70 21.53 -13.95
CA ALA A 513 -32.42 20.26 -14.00
C ALA A 513 -33.55 20.26 -12.96
N ALA A 514 -34.79 20.22 -13.43
CA ALA A 514 -35.99 20.22 -12.61
C ALA A 514 -36.47 18.81 -12.26
N SER A 515 -36.28 17.85 -13.16
CA SER A 515 -36.61 16.44 -12.90
C SER A 515 -35.82 15.50 -13.81
N PHE A 516 -35.64 14.26 -13.35
CA PHE A 516 -35.03 13.17 -14.09
C PHE A 516 -36.05 12.04 -14.22
N THR A 517 -36.11 11.39 -15.37
CA THR A 517 -36.93 10.21 -15.60
C THR A 517 -36.21 9.26 -16.54
N GLN A 518 -36.18 7.97 -16.17
CA GLN A 518 -35.71 6.92 -17.08
C GLN A 518 -36.90 6.46 -17.94
N LEU A 519 -36.73 6.53 -19.25
CA LEU A 519 -37.71 6.07 -20.22
C LEU A 519 -37.43 4.60 -20.55
N ALA A 520 -38.48 3.80 -20.53
CA ALA A 520 -38.45 2.46 -21.12
C ALA A 520 -38.26 2.63 -22.64
N SER A 521 -37.07 2.35 -23.11
CA SER A 521 -36.65 2.49 -24.51
C SER A 521 -35.83 1.27 -24.89
N SER A 522 -35.97 0.83 -26.14
CA SER A 522 -35.12 -0.23 -26.70
C SER A 522 -33.71 0.27 -26.99
N LEU A 523 -33.55 1.60 -27.14
CA LEU A 523 -32.31 2.30 -27.41
C LEU A 523 -31.77 3.05 -26.18
N ARG A 524 -30.45 3.20 -26.12
CA ARG A 524 -29.73 3.98 -25.10
C ARG A 524 -29.42 5.37 -25.59
N PHE A 525 -30.06 6.38 -25.03
CA PHE A 525 -29.78 7.79 -25.32
C PHE A 525 -30.05 8.68 -24.12
N ASP A 526 -29.48 9.87 -24.16
CA ASP A 526 -29.72 10.95 -23.21
C ASP A 526 -30.54 12.05 -23.89
N ALA A 527 -31.48 12.64 -23.16
CA ALA A 527 -32.26 13.77 -23.61
C ALA A 527 -32.33 14.84 -22.51
N ALA A 528 -32.16 16.09 -22.90
CA ALA A 528 -32.28 17.26 -22.06
C ALA A 528 -33.34 18.15 -22.70
N LEU A 529 -34.48 18.37 -22.03
CA LEU A 529 -35.60 19.11 -22.60
C LEU A 529 -36.07 20.22 -21.67
N GLU A 530 -36.59 21.31 -22.22
CA GLU A 530 -37.28 22.34 -21.45
C GLU A 530 -38.60 21.78 -20.88
N LYS A 531 -38.85 22.05 -19.59
CA LYS A 531 -40.07 21.66 -18.91
C LYS A 531 -41.25 22.50 -19.42
N THR A 532 -42.17 21.87 -20.14
CA THR A 532 -43.44 22.47 -20.60
C THR A 532 -44.63 21.88 -19.82
N GLU A 533 -45.81 22.51 -19.91
CA GLU A 533 -47.01 22.05 -19.19
C GLU A 533 -47.43 20.63 -19.61
N GLU A 534 -47.79 19.78 -18.63
CA GLU A 534 -47.89 18.30 -18.66
C GLU A 534 -48.75 17.63 -19.76
N ARG A 535 -49.45 18.38 -20.62
CA ARG A 535 -50.50 17.83 -21.48
C ARG A 535 -50.01 16.89 -22.61
N GLU A 536 -48.71 16.85 -22.93
CA GLU A 536 -48.17 16.06 -24.06
C GLU A 536 -47.25 14.88 -23.70
N ALA A 537 -47.11 14.53 -22.40
CA ALA A 537 -46.11 13.56 -21.92
C ALA A 537 -46.19 12.15 -22.54
N ARG A 538 -47.35 11.73 -23.10
CA ARG A 538 -47.52 10.37 -23.66
C ARG A 538 -46.86 10.16 -25.01
N ALA A 539 -46.72 11.19 -25.84
CA ALA A 539 -46.13 11.06 -27.19
C ALA A 539 -44.60 11.26 -27.19
N LEU A 540 -44.06 11.87 -26.14
CA LEU A 540 -42.66 12.26 -26.03
C LEU A 540 -41.66 11.09 -26.15
N PRO A 541 -41.84 9.92 -25.50
CA PRO A 541 -40.87 8.82 -25.61
C PRO A 541 -40.67 8.33 -27.04
N ALA A 542 -41.75 8.20 -27.81
CA ALA A 542 -41.69 7.76 -29.22
C ALA A 542 -41.01 8.82 -30.12
N ALA A 543 -41.25 10.11 -29.86
CA ALA A 543 -40.58 11.19 -30.58
C ALA A 543 -39.07 11.23 -30.30
N LEU A 544 -38.67 11.05 -29.04
CA LEU A 544 -37.26 10.97 -28.64
C LEU A 544 -36.55 9.75 -29.21
N GLU A 545 -37.17 8.57 -29.16
CA GLU A 545 -36.62 7.34 -29.74
C GLU A 545 -36.42 7.51 -31.26
N LYS A 546 -37.38 8.13 -31.96
CA LYS A 546 -37.25 8.47 -33.38
C LYS A 546 -36.07 9.41 -33.66
N ALA A 547 -35.85 10.42 -32.82
CA ALA A 547 -34.71 11.32 -32.95
C ALA A 547 -33.38 10.59 -32.68
N ALA A 548 -33.35 9.71 -31.68
CA ALA A 548 -32.18 8.88 -31.36
C ALA A 548 -31.77 7.97 -32.52
N LEU A 549 -32.71 7.41 -33.30
CA LEU A 549 -32.40 6.61 -34.51
C LEU A 549 -31.47 7.37 -35.49
N GLY A 550 -31.67 8.69 -35.64
CA GLY A 550 -30.81 9.53 -36.47
C GLY A 550 -29.38 9.63 -35.94
N LEU A 551 -29.22 9.68 -34.62
CA LEU A 551 -27.92 9.72 -33.95
C LEU A 551 -27.12 8.43 -34.17
N TYR A 552 -27.77 7.27 -34.05
CA TYR A 552 -27.10 5.98 -34.27
C TYR A 552 -26.56 5.82 -35.69
N ARG A 553 -27.27 6.33 -36.71
CA ARG A 553 -26.77 6.34 -38.09
C ARG A 553 -25.56 7.26 -38.27
N ARG A 554 -25.58 8.43 -37.64
CA ARG A 554 -24.43 9.35 -37.66
C ARG A 554 -23.23 8.71 -36.96
N LEU A 555 -23.47 8.11 -35.79
CA LEU A 555 -22.44 7.40 -35.02
C LEU A 555 -21.84 6.21 -35.80
N ALA A 556 -22.67 5.46 -36.53
CA ALA A 556 -22.23 4.38 -37.39
C ALA A 556 -21.29 4.85 -38.51
N SER A 557 -21.51 6.05 -39.05
CA SER A 557 -20.62 6.62 -40.08
C SER A 557 -19.25 7.06 -39.55
N GLU A 558 -19.14 7.27 -38.23
CA GLU A 558 -17.88 7.62 -37.55
C GLU A 558 -17.13 6.38 -37.03
N TYR A 559 -17.79 5.21 -37.00
CA TYR A 559 -17.23 3.99 -36.44
C TYR A 559 -16.16 3.38 -37.35
N ASP A 560 -15.01 3.07 -36.76
CA ASP A 560 -13.92 2.35 -37.41
C ASP A 560 -13.49 1.22 -36.50
N CYS A 561 -13.83 -0.03 -36.84
CA CYS A 561 -13.54 -1.21 -36.02
C CYS A 561 -12.05 -1.38 -35.69
N TRP A 562 -11.13 -0.77 -36.45
CA TRP A 562 -9.69 -0.90 -36.22
C TRP A 562 -9.13 0.12 -35.23
N LYS A 563 -9.89 1.14 -34.84
CA LYS A 563 -9.44 2.13 -33.85
C LYS A 563 -9.62 1.60 -32.43
N THR A 564 -8.51 1.44 -31.72
CA THR A 564 -8.49 1.09 -30.30
C THR A 564 -8.51 2.36 -29.45
N GLY A 565 -9.65 2.69 -28.87
CA GLY A 565 -9.79 3.81 -27.92
C GLY A 565 -11.19 3.88 -27.31
N ASP A 566 -11.30 4.49 -26.13
CA ASP A 566 -12.54 4.49 -25.33
C ASP A 566 -13.75 5.04 -26.09
N ARG A 567 -13.54 6.10 -26.90
CA ARG A 567 -14.58 6.64 -27.80
C ARG A 567 -15.11 5.58 -28.76
N ASN A 568 -14.22 4.83 -29.41
CA ASN A 568 -14.61 3.86 -30.42
C ASN A 568 -15.25 2.61 -29.78
N ALA A 569 -14.79 2.23 -28.59
CA ALA A 569 -15.42 1.19 -27.78
C ALA A 569 -16.85 1.57 -27.37
N ALA A 570 -17.06 2.80 -26.91
CA ALA A 570 -18.39 3.32 -26.58
C ALA A 570 -19.32 3.38 -27.80
N VAL A 571 -18.80 3.83 -28.95
CA VAL A 571 -19.52 3.81 -30.23
C VAL A 571 -19.99 2.40 -30.57
N ARG A 572 -19.09 1.42 -30.49
CA ARG A 572 -19.40 0.00 -30.74
C ARG A 572 -20.51 -0.50 -29.82
N GLU A 573 -20.46 -0.18 -28.52
CA GLU A 573 -21.49 -0.60 -27.56
C GLU A 573 -22.87 0.00 -27.89
N HIS A 574 -22.92 1.25 -28.32
CA HIS A 574 -24.16 1.83 -28.85
C HIS A 574 -24.66 1.05 -30.08
N LEU A 575 -23.79 0.77 -31.05
CA LEU A 575 -24.18 0.05 -32.26
C LEU A 575 -24.65 -1.39 -31.97
N LEU A 576 -24.02 -2.09 -31.03
CA LEU A 576 -24.47 -3.43 -30.59
C LEU A 576 -25.87 -3.40 -29.96
N ASP A 577 -26.22 -2.33 -29.23
CA ASP A 577 -27.57 -2.13 -28.70
C ASP A 577 -28.60 -1.90 -29.78
N PHE A 578 -28.26 -1.03 -30.73
CA PHE A 578 -29.14 -0.76 -31.86
C PHE A 578 -29.42 -2.03 -32.67
N LEU A 579 -28.38 -2.84 -32.90
CA LEU A 579 -28.50 -4.13 -33.56
C LEU A 579 -29.44 -5.06 -32.77
N LEU A 580 -29.33 -5.12 -31.44
CA LEU A 580 -30.20 -5.94 -30.60
C LEU A 580 -31.67 -5.46 -30.61
N ALA A 581 -31.88 -4.14 -30.56
CA ALA A 581 -33.19 -3.50 -30.49
C ALA A 581 -34.00 -3.62 -31.79
N THR A 582 -33.35 -3.57 -32.94
CA THR A 582 -34.01 -3.55 -34.27
C THR A 582 -34.40 -4.92 -34.81
N ARG A 583 -34.09 -5.98 -34.06
CA ARG A 583 -34.10 -7.36 -34.53
C ARG A 583 -35.41 -8.15 -34.34
N PRO A 584 -36.31 -7.86 -33.38
CA PRO A 584 -37.58 -8.58 -33.22
C PRO A 584 -38.53 -8.46 -34.41
N ASP A 585 -38.37 -7.43 -35.26
CA ASP A 585 -39.24 -7.18 -36.41
C ASP A 585 -38.46 -7.25 -37.74
N PRO A 586 -38.36 -8.42 -38.38
CA PRO A 586 -37.68 -8.57 -39.67
C PRO A 586 -38.35 -7.82 -40.83
N SER A 587 -39.57 -7.29 -40.64
CA SER A 587 -40.30 -6.48 -41.62
C SER A 587 -40.00 -4.97 -41.51
N ALA A 588 -39.41 -4.53 -40.38
CA ALA A 588 -38.94 -3.18 -40.20
C ALA A 588 -37.61 -2.95 -40.95
N VAL A 589 -37.72 -2.45 -42.19
CA VAL A 589 -36.62 -2.04 -43.08
C VAL A 589 -35.53 -1.12 -42.48
N PRO A 590 -35.71 -0.28 -41.42
CA PRO A 590 -34.71 0.75 -41.08
C PRO A 590 -33.33 0.29 -40.55
N GLY A 591 -33.10 -1.01 -40.32
CA GLY A 591 -31.95 -1.51 -39.55
C GLY A 591 -30.89 -2.34 -40.30
N ARG A 592 -31.16 -2.86 -41.51
CA ARG A 592 -30.26 -3.85 -42.15
C ARG A 592 -28.82 -3.40 -42.37
N TRP A 593 -28.57 -2.09 -42.49
CA TRP A 593 -27.21 -1.57 -42.65
C TRP A 593 -26.28 -1.98 -41.50
N ILE A 594 -26.81 -2.13 -40.28
CA ILE A 594 -25.99 -2.47 -39.11
C ILE A 594 -25.59 -3.95 -39.08
N GLU A 595 -26.34 -4.82 -39.76
CA GLU A 595 -26.04 -6.25 -39.83
C GLU A 595 -24.75 -6.53 -40.60
N SER A 596 -24.41 -5.67 -41.56
CA SER A 596 -23.17 -5.71 -42.34
C SER A 596 -21.97 -5.01 -41.68
N MET A 597 -22.16 -4.37 -40.52
CA MET A 597 -21.06 -3.66 -39.85
C MET A 597 -20.20 -4.63 -39.04
N PRO A 598 -18.87 -4.51 -39.11
CA PRO A 598 -17.94 -5.35 -38.36
C PRO A 598 -17.93 -4.96 -36.86
N LEU A 599 -18.92 -5.44 -36.10
CA LEU A 599 -19.12 -5.10 -34.67
C LEU A 599 -18.55 -6.15 -33.71
N PHE A 600 -18.17 -7.32 -34.20
CA PHE A 600 -17.74 -8.45 -33.37
C PHE A 600 -16.23 -8.64 -33.48
N ASP A 601 -15.54 -8.27 -32.41
CA ASP A 601 -14.10 -8.43 -32.27
C ASP A 601 -13.73 -9.91 -32.14
N CYS A 602 -12.98 -10.42 -33.12
CA CYS A 602 -12.31 -11.71 -33.07
C CYS A 602 -10.79 -11.50 -33.03
N VAL A 603 -10.07 -12.41 -32.38
CA VAL A 603 -8.61 -12.33 -32.12
C VAL A 603 -7.78 -11.79 -33.29
N ASP A 604 -8.12 -12.18 -34.52
CA ASP A 604 -7.39 -11.82 -35.73
C ASP A 604 -8.24 -11.08 -36.79
N SER A 605 -9.50 -10.77 -36.48
CA SER A 605 -10.40 -10.13 -37.46
C SER A 605 -11.64 -9.52 -36.81
N TRP A 606 -12.32 -8.62 -37.51
CA TRP A 606 -13.67 -8.22 -37.13
C TRP A 606 -14.69 -8.90 -38.03
N ILE A 607 -15.74 -9.44 -37.43
CA ILE A 607 -16.84 -10.04 -38.18
C ILE A 607 -18.12 -9.22 -37.98
N ASP A 608 -18.95 -9.24 -39.01
CA ASP A 608 -20.30 -8.70 -38.99
C ASP A 608 -21.29 -9.73 -38.44
N TYR A 609 -22.54 -9.29 -38.23
CA TYR A 609 -23.57 -10.15 -37.66
C TYR A 609 -23.97 -11.28 -38.61
N GLU A 610 -23.97 -11.06 -39.93
CA GLU A 610 -24.29 -12.08 -40.93
C GLU A 610 -23.31 -13.25 -40.89
N ARG A 611 -22.01 -12.97 -40.80
CA ARG A 611 -20.95 -13.98 -40.66
C ARG A 611 -21.05 -14.74 -39.35
N LEU A 612 -21.31 -14.05 -38.24
CA LEU A 612 -21.55 -14.69 -36.94
C LEU A 612 -22.72 -15.68 -37.02
N ARG A 613 -23.84 -15.25 -37.61
CA ARG A 613 -25.05 -16.05 -37.77
C ARG A 613 -24.82 -17.25 -38.71
N ALA A 614 -24.11 -17.05 -39.82
CA ALA A 614 -23.75 -18.12 -40.75
C ALA A 614 -22.89 -19.18 -40.06
N ALA A 615 -21.89 -18.78 -39.25
CA ALA A 615 -21.06 -19.72 -38.50
C ALA A 615 -21.91 -20.61 -37.55
N VAL A 616 -22.85 -20.02 -36.82
CA VAL A 616 -23.76 -20.77 -35.93
C VAL A 616 -24.67 -21.70 -36.73
N ARG A 617 -25.27 -21.24 -37.83
CA ARG A 617 -26.15 -22.08 -38.69
C ARG A 617 -25.41 -23.26 -39.30
N ASP A 618 -24.17 -23.05 -39.73
CA ASP A 618 -23.30 -24.08 -40.30
C ASP A 618 -22.78 -25.08 -39.25
N GLY A 619 -23.17 -24.91 -37.98
CA GLY A 619 -22.74 -25.77 -36.87
C GLY A 619 -21.29 -25.54 -36.46
N ARG A 620 -20.66 -24.43 -36.88
CA ARG A 620 -19.30 -24.08 -36.45
C ARG A 620 -19.39 -23.45 -35.05
N PRO A 621 -18.70 -24.00 -34.04
CA PRO A 621 -18.73 -23.42 -32.70
C PRO A 621 -18.06 -22.04 -32.71
N VAL A 622 -18.76 -21.04 -32.17
CA VAL A 622 -18.21 -19.71 -31.94
C VAL A 622 -17.86 -19.58 -30.47
N PHE A 623 -16.59 -19.49 -30.16
CA PHE A 623 -16.11 -19.37 -28.80
C PHE A 623 -16.25 -17.92 -28.32
N VAL A 624 -16.39 -17.73 -27.01
CA VAL A 624 -16.61 -16.42 -26.40
C VAL A 624 -15.74 -16.34 -25.15
N VAL A 625 -14.96 -15.27 -25.04
CA VAL A 625 -14.09 -15.01 -23.89
C VAL A 625 -14.25 -13.57 -23.42
N ALA A 626 -14.02 -13.35 -22.12
CA ALA A 626 -14.11 -12.02 -21.52
C ALA A 626 -12.93 -11.10 -21.87
N ASP A 627 -11.76 -11.66 -22.19
CA ASP A 627 -10.50 -10.95 -22.40
C ASP A 627 -9.71 -11.52 -23.60
N HIS A 628 -9.01 -10.63 -24.32
CA HIS A 628 -8.17 -10.97 -25.46
C HIS A 628 -7.03 -11.92 -25.12
N ALA A 629 -6.50 -11.88 -23.88
CA ALA A 629 -5.43 -12.79 -23.47
C ALA A 629 -5.90 -14.26 -23.51
N ALA A 630 -7.11 -14.54 -23.02
CA ALA A 630 -7.72 -15.87 -23.10
C ALA A 630 -8.02 -16.29 -24.54
N ALA A 631 -8.39 -15.32 -25.38
CA ALA A 631 -8.71 -15.53 -26.78
C ALA A 631 -7.52 -16.04 -27.59
N ARG A 632 -6.31 -15.48 -27.35
CA ARG A 632 -5.06 -15.89 -28.01
C ARG A 632 -4.64 -17.33 -27.73
N ALA A 633 -5.20 -17.97 -26.70
CA ALA A 633 -4.94 -19.36 -26.38
C ALA A 633 -5.69 -20.36 -27.29
N LEU A 634 -6.55 -19.89 -28.21
CA LEU A 634 -7.36 -20.71 -29.10
C LEU A 634 -7.09 -20.37 -30.58
N PRO A 635 -5.84 -20.57 -31.08
CA PRO A 635 -5.50 -20.22 -32.45
C PRO A 635 -6.34 -20.99 -33.48
N GLY A 636 -6.77 -20.31 -34.54
CA GLY A 636 -7.54 -20.92 -35.63
C GLY A 636 -9.02 -21.19 -35.32
N LYS A 637 -9.53 -20.77 -34.16
CA LYS A 637 -10.96 -20.81 -33.82
C LYS A 637 -11.59 -19.43 -33.96
N MET A 638 -12.90 -19.37 -34.24
CA MET A 638 -13.65 -18.12 -34.20
C MET A 638 -13.95 -17.81 -32.73
N VAL A 639 -13.24 -16.84 -32.16
CA VAL A 639 -13.37 -16.46 -30.75
C VAL A 639 -13.80 -15.00 -30.65
N LEU A 640 -14.98 -14.75 -30.09
CA LEU A 640 -15.49 -13.42 -29.79
C LEU A 640 -14.93 -12.91 -28.46
N CYS A 641 -14.37 -11.70 -28.49
CA CYS A 641 -13.84 -11.02 -27.31
C CYS A 641 -14.84 -10.00 -26.77
N GLY A 642 -15.28 -10.17 -25.53
CA GLY A 642 -16.08 -9.17 -24.81
C GLY A 642 -16.91 -9.74 -23.67
N ARG A 643 -16.84 -9.09 -22.49
CA ARG A 643 -17.60 -9.51 -21.28
C ARG A 643 -19.09 -9.65 -21.53
N ARG A 644 -19.69 -8.76 -22.34
CA ARG A 644 -21.12 -8.75 -22.63
C ARG A 644 -21.60 -9.99 -23.40
N PHE A 645 -20.72 -10.57 -24.22
CA PHE A 645 -21.04 -11.75 -25.02
C PHE A 645 -21.15 -13.02 -24.18
N ALA A 646 -20.55 -13.03 -22.99
CA ALA A 646 -20.64 -14.18 -22.10
C ALA A 646 -22.06 -14.36 -21.54
N GLY A 647 -22.88 -13.30 -21.42
CA GLY A 647 -24.24 -13.36 -20.87
C GLY A 647 -25.35 -13.63 -21.92
N ASP A 648 -26.55 -13.15 -21.63
CA ASP A 648 -27.76 -13.36 -22.45
C ASP A 648 -27.80 -12.52 -23.75
N PHE A 649 -26.77 -11.70 -24.01
CA PHE A 649 -26.70 -10.88 -25.21
C PHE A 649 -26.70 -11.72 -26.49
N LEU A 650 -25.79 -12.70 -26.59
CA LEU A 650 -25.66 -13.53 -27.79
C LEU A 650 -26.90 -14.41 -28.06
N PRO A 651 -27.53 -15.07 -27.07
CA PRO A 651 -28.78 -15.79 -27.30
C PRO A 651 -29.93 -14.90 -27.80
N ARG A 652 -30.05 -13.66 -27.29
CA ARG A 652 -31.07 -12.72 -27.78
C ARG A 652 -30.77 -12.25 -29.20
N LEU A 653 -29.49 -12.09 -29.53
CA LEU A 653 -29.02 -11.67 -30.84
C LEU A 653 -29.03 -12.82 -31.88
N VAL A 654 -28.77 -14.05 -31.46
CA VAL A 654 -28.69 -15.29 -32.27
C VAL A 654 -29.50 -16.39 -31.55
N PRO A 655 -30.83 -16.44 -31.73
CA PRO A 655 -31.81 -17.22 -31.01
C PRO A 655 -31.85 -18.65 -31.55
N GLU A 656 -31.32 -18.86 -32.74
CA GLU A 656 -30.95 -20.17 -33.28
C GLU A 656 -29.67 -20.72 -32.64
N GLY A 657 -29.04 -20.00 -31.71
CA GLY A 657 -27.82 -20.40 -31.00
C GLY A 657 -28.00 -20.38 -29.49
N ARG A 658 -27.32 -21.32 -28.80
CA ARG A 658 -27.27 -21.41 -27.35
C ARG A 658 -25.83 -21.23 -26.86
N VAL A 659 -25.65 -20.40 -25.84
CA VAL A 659 -24.35 -20.24 -25.17
C VAL A 659 -24.19 -21.31 -24.10
N ILE A 660 -23.07 -22.02 -24.12
CA ILE A 660 -22.72 -23.10 -23.18
C ILE A 660 -21.36 -22.78 -22.56
N ALA A 661 -21.24 -22.84 -21.24
CA ALA A 661 -19.95 -22.71 -20.57
C ALA A 661 -19.09 -23.96 -20.81
N ILE A 662 -17.80 -23.77 -21.06
CA ILE A 662 -16.85 -24.88 -21.20
C ILE A 662 -16.37 -25.26 -19.81
N ALA A 663 -16.66 -26.48 -19.38
CA ALA A 663 -16.27 -26.95 -18.04
C ALA A 663 -14.74 -26.95 -17.87
N GLY A 664 -14.26 -26.53 -16.71
CA GLY A 664 -12.83 -26.36 -16.41
C GLY A 664 -12.20 -25.09 -16.99
N ARG A 665 -12.95 -24.32 -17.79
CA ARG A 665 -12.57 -23.02 -18.36
C ARG A 665 -13.78 -22.09 -18.30
N GLU A 666 -14.23 -21.73 -17.09
CA GLU A 666 -15.46 -20.94 -16.89
C GLU A 666 -15.43 -19.58 -17.60
N GLU A 667 -14.23 -19.06 -17.88
CA GLU A 667 -13.98 -17.86 -18.67
C GLU A 667 -14.23 -18.04 -20.18
N LEU A 668 -14.38 -19.28 -20.64
CA LEU A 668 -14.61 -19.68 -22.02
C LEU A 668 -16.02 -20.25 -22.20
N ARG A 669 -16.77 -19.67 -23.13
CA ARG A 669 -18.11 -20.15 -23.52
C ARG A 669 -18.14 -20.46 -25.01
N ALA A 670 -19.08 -21.28 -25.45
CA ALA A 670 -19.30 -21.57 -26.87
C ALA A 670 -20.78 -21.30 -27.23
N LEU A 671 -21.00 -20.54 -28.30
CA LEU A 671 -22.27 -20.37 -28.97
C LEU A 671 -22.42 -21.47 -30.04
N VAL A 672 -23.41 -22.34 -29.88
CA VAL A 672 -23.67 -23.50 -30.74
C VAL A 672 -25.10 -23.49 -31.28
N SER A 673 -25.33 -24.05 -32.47
CA SER A 673 -26.64 -24.12 -33.11
C SER A 673 -27.66 -24.94 -32.31
N GLU A 674 -28.90 -24.45 -32.19
CA GLU A 674 -30.05 -25.24 -31.72
C GLU A 674 -30.65 -26.13 -32.83
N LEU A 675 -30.41 -25.83 -34.11
CA LEU A 675 -31.02 -26.48 -35.27
C LEU A 675 -30.54 -27.92 -35.55
N ALA A 676 -29.76 -28.52 -34.64
CA ALA A 676 -29.26 -29.89 -34.76
C ALA A 676 -30.05 -30.90 -33.90
N ARG A 677 -31.39 -30.77 -33.82
CA ARG A 677 -32.24 -31.83 -33.23
C ARG A 677 -33.51 -32.05 -34.07
N PRO A 678 -33.70 -33.24 -34.69
CA PRO A 678 -35.04 -33.73 -35.01
C PRO A 678 -35.78 -34.02 -33.69
N ALA A 679 -37.09 -33.72 -33.63
CA ALA A 679 -37.91 -34.04 -32.48
C ALA A 679 -38.18 -35.56 -32.40
N CYS A 680 -37.48 -36.29 -31.53
CA CYS A 680 -37.73 -37.71 -31.26
C CYS A 680 -39.08 -37.88 -30.51
N ALA A 681 -39.98 -38.76 -30.99
CA ALA A 681 -41.30 -39.00 -30.42
C ALA A 681 -41.32 -40.14 -29.37
N HIS A 682 -40.48 -40.07 -28.33
CA HIS A 682 -40.55 -41.01 -27.20
C HIS A 682 -41.12 -40.36 -25.93
N PRO A 683 -42.02 -41.04 -25.20
CA PRO A 683 -42.74 -40.45 -24.08
C PRO A 683 -41.84 -40.19 -22.87
N GLY A 684 -41.76 -38.94 -22.43
CA GLY A 684 -41.35 -38.58 -21.07
C GLY A 684 -39.86 -38.35 -20.77
N GLY A 685 -38.99 -38.20 -21.77
CA GLY A 685 -37.56 -37.95 -21.53
C GLY A 685 -36.87 -37.15 -22.63
N ALA A 686 -35.84 -36.37 -22.27
CA ALA A 686 -35.01 -35.65 -23.23
C ALA A 686 -34.16 -36.65 -24.03
N CYS A 687 -34.39 -36.71 -25.35
CA CYS A 687 -33.55 -37.45 -26.30
C CYS A 687 -32.14 -36.86 -26.23
N LEU A 688 -31.17 -37.65 -25.78
CA LEU A 688 -29.77 -37.23 -25.72
C LEU A 688 -29.10 -37.38 -27.09
N ALA A 689 -29.51 -38.39 -27.85
CA ALA A 689 -28.86 -38.90 -29.05
C ALA A 689 -29.80 -39.81 -29.89
N GLU A 690 -29.65 -39.81 -31.22
CA GLU A 690 -30.38 -40.66 -32.17
C GLU A 690 -29.41 -41.18 -33.24
N THR A 691 -29.36 -42.49 -33.46
CA THR A 691 -28.49 -43.08 -34.50
C THR A 691 -29.13 -44.28 -35.18
N ALA A 692 -28.87 -44.45 -36.48
CA ALA A 692 -29.37 -45.58 -37.26
C ALA A 692 -28.39 -46.76 -37.21
N LEU A 693 -28.88 -47.94 -36.80
CA LEU A 693 -28.14 -49.19 -36.79
C LEU A 693 -28.79 -50.15 -37.81
N GLY A 694 -28.21 -50.23 -39.01
CA GLY A 694 -28.84 -50.92 -40.13
C GLY A 694 -30.12 -50.21 -40.57
N SER A 695 -31.25 -50.93 -40.65
CA SER A 695 -32.57 -50.33 -40.93
C SER A 695 -33.29 -49.80 -39.69
N THR A 696 -32.66 -49.86 -38.52
CA THR A 696 -33.32 -49.65 -37.23
C THR A 696 -32.78 -48.41 -36.53
N LEU A 697 -33.65 -47.46 -36.20
CA LEU A 697 -33.28 -46.26 -35.42
C LEU A 697 -33.23 -46.58 -33.92
N VAL A 698 -32.12 -46.20 -33.29
CA VAL A 698 -31.86 -46.39 -31.86
C VAL A 698 -31.74 -45.03 -31.19
N HIS A 699 -32.49 -44.84 -30.10
CA HIS A 699 -32.51 -43.57 -29.34
C HIS A 699 -31.92 -43.77 -27.94
N LEU A 700 -31.11 -42.81 -27.48
CA LEU A 700 -30.59 -42.76 -26.12
C LEU A 700 -31.33 -41.67 -25.33
N ALA A 701 -32.08 -42.05 -24.29
CA ALA A 701 -32.92 -41.12 -23.53
C ALA A 701 -32.82 -41.33 -22.01
N VAL A 702 -33.03 -40.24 -21.26
CA VAL A 702 -33.14 -40.26 -19.79
C VAL A 702 -34.62 -40.25 -19.41
N GLY A 703 -35.13 -41.35 -18.81
CA GLY A 703 -36.53 -41.43 -18.37
C GLY A 703 -37.02 -42.84 -18.01
N GLU A 704 -38.20 -42.91 -17.39
CA GLU A 704 -38.89 -44.15 -17.02
C GLU A 704 -39.79 -44.65 -18.16
N GLY A 705 -39.29 -45.54 -19.03
CA GLY A 705 -40.05 -46.12 -20.15
C GLY A 705 -39.56 -47.52 -20.55
N ALA A 706 -40.27 -48.23 -21.44
CA ALA A 706 -40.06 -49.66 -21.74
C ALA A 706 -38.85 -50.02 -22.66
N GLY A 707 -37.69 -49.37 -22.50
CA GLY A 707 -36.46 -49.66 -23.25
C GLY A 707 -35.51 -50.65 -22.54
N GLN A 708 -34.53 -51.21 -23.27
CA GLN A 708 -33.52 -52.13 -22.71
C GLN A 708 -32.64 -51.36 -21.71
N ARG A 709 -32.58 -51.87 -20.48
CA ARG A 709 -32.01 -51.16 -19.33
C ARG A 709 -30.51 -51.40 -19.28
N LEU A 710 -29.72 -50.35 -19.44
CA LEU A 710 -28.29 -50.35 -19.13
C LEU A 710 -28.14 -49.80 -17.71
N GLU A 711 -27.84 -50.68 -16.76
CA GLU A 711 -27.51 -50.26 -15.39
C GLU A 711 -26.05 -49.83 -15.35
N LEU A 712 -25.86 -48.51 -15.36
CA LEU A 712 -24.57 -47.89 -15.09
C LEU A 712 -24.49 -47.54 -13.59
N PRO A 713 -23.30 -47.46 -12.99
CA PRO A 713 -23.12 -47.29 -11.54
C PRO A 713 -23.79 -46.05 -10.92
N TRP A 714 -24.23 -45.10 -11.73
CA TRP A 714 -24.74 -43.78 -11.30
C TRP A 714 -26.14 -43.45 -11.85
N GLY A 715 -26.84 -44.41 -12.45
CA GLY A 715 -28.23 -44.23 -12.86
C GLY A 715 -28.67 -45.14 -14.01
N LYS A 716 -29.98 -45.33 -14.13
CA LYS A 716 -30.60 -46.20 -15.14
C LYS A 716 -30.77 -45.43 -16.46
N VAL A 717 -29.91 -45.66 -17.44
CA VAL A 717 -30.07 -45.17 -18.82
C VAL A 717 -30.73 -46.27 -19.65
N ARG A 718 -31.61 -45.92 -20.60
CA ARG A 718 -32.27 -46.91 -21.47
C ARG A 718 -31.94 -46.64 -22.93
N ALA A 719 -31.54 -47.70 -23.64
CA ALA A 719 -31.47 -47.71 -25.09
C ALA A 719 -32.83 -48.18 -25.62
N PHE A 720 -33.45 -47.37 -26.48
CA PHE A 720 -34.71 -47.72 -27.12
C PHE A 720 -34.42 -48.15 -28.55
N ALA A 721 -34.59 -49.45 -28.82
CA ALA A 721 -34.70 -50.01 -30.15
C ALA A 721 -36.11 -50.61 -30.32
N PRO A 722 -36.74 -50.49 -31.49
CA PRO A 722 -38.11 -50.99 -31.72
C PRO A 722 -38.25 -52.54 -31.68
N ALA A 723 -37.15 -53.29 -31.52
CA ALA A 723 -37.17 -54.76 -31.33
C ALA A 723 -36.10 -55.19 -30.30
N PRO A 724 -36.31 -56.28 -29.51
CA PRO A 724 -35.35 -56.76 -28.54
C PRO A 724 -34.07 -57.25 -29.22
N VAL A 725 -32.96 -56.57 -28.93
CA VAL A 725 -31.62 -56.91 -29.44
C VAL A 725 -30.95 -57.90 -28.49
N SER A 726 -30.26 -58.90 -29.02
CA SER A 726 -29.59 -59.95 -28.22
C SER A 726 -28.43 -59.37 -27.38
N ALA A 727 -28.02 -60.06 -26.30
CA ALA A 727 -26.93 -59.60 -25.42
C ALA A 727 -25.59 -59.44 -26.15
N ASP A 728 -25.34 -60.24 -27.18
CA ASP A 728 -24.13 -60.14 -28.02
C ASP A 728 -24.21 -58.93 -28.98
N GLU A 729 -25.40 -58.59 -29.49
CA GLU A 729 -25.62 -57.35 -30.24
C GLU A 729 -25.60 -56.10 -29.34
N ALA A 730 -25.97 -56.23 -28.06
CA ALA A 730 -25.79 -55.19 -27.04
C ALA A 730 -24.32 -54.95 -26.69
N PHE A 731 -23.49 -56.00 -26.72
CA PHE A 731 -22.04 -55.86 -26.59
C PHE A 731 -21.41 -55.25 -27.86
N ALA A 732 -21.93 -55.56 -29.05
CA ALA A 732 -21.58 -54.88 -30.30
C ALA A 732 -22.08 -53.41 -30.34
N LEU A 733 -23.21 -53.09 -29.69
CA LEU A 733 -23.69 -51.70 -29.47
C LEU A 733 -22.69 -50.88 -28.65
N GLY A 734 -21.96 -51.51 -27.71
CA GLY A 734 -20.85 -50.89 -26.97
C GLY A 734 -19.61 -50.54 -27.81
N THR A 735 -19.53 -51.03 -29.05
CA THR A 735 -18.42 -50.75 -29.98
C THR A 735 -18.82 -49.88 -31.18
N SER A 736 -20.08 -49.41 -31.26
CA SER A 736 -20.51 -48.49 -32.32
C SER A 736 -19.99 -47.07 -32.06
N TYR A 737 -19.01 -46.64 -32.86
CA TYR A 737 -18.32 -45.33 -32.76
C TYR A 737 -19.24 -44.11 -32.54
N PRO A 738 -20.41 -43.96 -33.22
CA PRO A 738 -21.28 -42.79 -33.04
C PRO A 738 -21.92 -42.74 -31.64
N LEU A 739 -22.40 -43.87 -31.13
CA LEU A 739 -23.03 -43.97 -29.81
C LEU A 739 -22.04 -43.63 -28.69
N VAL A 740 -20.80 -44.11 -28.81
CA VAL A 740 -19.72 -43.82 -27.85
C VAL A 740 -19.36 -42.33 -27.88
N LEU A 741 -19.31 -41.70 -29.06
CA LEU A 741 -19.02 -40.26 -29.18
C LEU A 741 -20.14 -39.38 -28.61
N GLU A 742 -21.40 -39.77 -28.77
CA GLU A 742 -22.52 -39.07 -28.17
C GLU A 742 -22.59 -39.28 -26.65
N MET A 743 -22.23 -40.47 -26.15
CA MET A 743 -22.06 -40.72 -24.72
C MET A 743 -20.91 -39.88 -24.13
N ILE A 744 -19.76 -39.80 -24.79
CA ILE A 744 -18.63 -38.95 -24.39
C ILE A 744 -19.07 -37.47 -24.37
N SER A 745 -19.80 -37.01 -25.39
CA SER A 745 -20.35 -35.65 -25.42
C SER A 745 -21.34 -35.38 -24.27
N ALA A 746 -22.18 -36.36 -23.92
CA ALA A 746 -23.15 -36.23 -22.84
C ALA A 746 -22.48 -36.21 -21.45
N VAL A 747 -21.47 -37.05 -21.21
CA VAL A 747 -20.68 -37.07 -19.97
C VAL A 747 -19.95 -35.73 -19.77
N LEU A 748 -19.34 -35.20 -20.83
CA LEU A 748 -18.67 -33.90 -20.81
C LEU A 748 -19.63 -32.72 -20.55
N LYS A 749 -20.88 -32.80 -21.03
CA LYS A 749 -21.91 -31.76 -20.83
C LYS A 749 -22.53 -31.75 -19.44
N LEU A 750 -22.58 -32.90 -18.75
CA LEU A 750 -23.31 -33.05 -17.48
C LEU A 750 -22.44 -32.96 -16.21
N ARG A 751 -21.16 -33.34 -16.28
CA ARG A 751 -20.35 -33.60 -15.07
C ARG A 751 -18.87 -33.22 -15.22
N GLY A 752 -18.55 -32.11 -15.89
CA GLY A 752 -17.15 -31.72 -16.19
C GLY A 752 -16.19 -31.64 -14.98
N THR A 753 -16.69 -31.42 -13.75
CA THR A 753 -15.89 -31.47 -12.51
C THR A 753 -15.54 -32.88 -12.05
N ALA A 754 -16.35 -33.89 -12.37
CA ALA A 754 -16.10 -35.29 -12.01
C ALA A 754 -14.89 -35.89 -12.77
N LEU A 755 -14.41 -35.22 -13.82
CA LEU A 755 -13.17 -35.58 -14.49
C LEU A 755 -11.92 -35.18 -13.70
N GLU A 756 -12.00 -34.39 -12.62
CA GLU A 756 -10.82 -34.07 -11.80
C GLU A 756 -10.50 -35.17 -10.78
N GLU A 757 -11.49 -36.00 -10.43
CA GLU A 757 -11.34 -37.15 -9.55
C GLU A 757 -10.71 -38.34 -10.30
N PRO A 758 -9.50 -38.82 -9.92
CA PRO A 758 -8.73 -39.81 -10.67
C PRO A 758 -9.42 -41.17 -10.82
N GLU A 759 -10.21 -41.52 -9.82
CA GLU A 759 -10.89 -42.81 -9.68
C GLU A 759 -12.38 -42.69 -9.97
N SER A 760 -12.86 -41.55 -10.49
CA SER A 760 -14.28 -41.42 -10.79
C SER A 760 -14.67 -42.47 -11.86
N PRO A 761 -15.75 -43.23 -11.63
CA PRO A 761 -16.21 -44.23 -12.60
C PRO A 761 -16.41 -43.65 -14.00
N GLU A 762 -16.80 -42.37 -14.10
CA GLU A 762 -16.99 -41.62 -15.33
C GLU A 762 -15.68 -41.36 -16.06
N ARG A 763 -14.62 -40.95 -15.35
CA ARG A 763 -13.29 -40.72 -15.93
C ARG A 763 -12.65 -42.03 -16.36
N LEU A 764 -12.76 -43.08 -15.55
CA LEU A 764 -12.25 -44.41 -15.86
C LEU A 764 -12.96 -45.02 -17.09
N PHE A 765 -14.29 -44.88 -17.18
CA PHE A 765 -15.04 -45.29 -18.35
C PHE A 765 -14.64 -44.50 -19.60
N LEU A 766 -14.46 -43.18 -19.48
CA LEU A 766 -14.00 -42.33 -20.57
C LEU A 766 -12.60 -42.75 -21.05
N LEU A 767 -11.66 -43.01 -20.14
CA LEU A 767 -10.31 -43.50 -20.46
C LEU A 767 -10.35 -44.84 -21.18
N ASP A 768 -11.14 -45.81 -20.67
CA ASP A 768 -11.29 -47.13 -21.28
C ASP A 768 -11.93 -47.01 -22.68
N ALA A 769 -12.95 -46.16 -22.85
CA ALA A 769 -13.61 -45.90 -24.13
C ALA A 769 -12.65 -45.22 -25.12
N LEU A 770 -11.91 -44.19 -24.69
CA LEU A 770 -10.93 -43.50 -25.53
C LEU A 770 -9.78 -44.44 -25.93
N GLN A 771 -9.29 -45.26 -25.01
CA GLN A 771 -8.26 -46.27 -25.28
C GLN A 771 -8.75 -47.26 -26.35
N HIS A 772 -10.00 -47.72 -26.24
CA HIS A 772 -10.59 -48.64 -27.20
C HIS A 772 -10.85 -48.00 -28.57
N LEU A 773 -11.32 -46.75 -28.61
CA LEU A 773 -11.62 -46.05 -29.86
C LEU A 773 -10.37 -45.57 -30.61
N LEU A 774 -9.28 -45.28 -29.88
CA LEU A 774 -8.08 -44.65 -30.43
C LEU A 774 -6.87 -45.60 -30.55
N ALA A 775 -6.90 -46.81 -29.98
CA ALA A 775 -5.83 -47.81 -30.09
C ALA A 775 -6.28 -49.09 -30.84
N PRO A 776 -5.43 -49.69 -31.70
CA PRO A 776 -4.09 -49.26 -32.09
C PRO A 776 -4.12 -48.16 -33.17
N TRP A 777 -3.10 -47.28 -33.16
CA TRP A 777 -2.94 -46.18 -34.11
C TRP A 777 -2.35 -46.63 -35.47
N PRO A 778 -2.99 -47.58 -36.20
CA PRO A 778 -3.02 -47.42 -37.65
C PRO A 778 -4.38 -47.75 -38.30
N GLY A 779 -5.00 -46.72 -38.85
CA GLY A 779 -5.47 -46.77 -40.25
C GLY A 779 -6.88 -47.22 -40.62
N ARG A 780 -7.83 -47.52 -39.71
CA ARG A 780 -9.18 -47.97 -40.13
C ARG A 780 -10.36 -47.44 -39.30
N GLY A 781 -10.54 -46.12 -39.23
CA GLY A 781 -11.78 -45.51 -38.74
C GLY A 781 -12.20 -44.32 -39.61
N PRO A 782 -13.51 -44.00 -39.72
CA PRO A 782 -13.98 -42.84 -40.49
C PRO A 782 -13.35 -41.54 -39.96
N ALA A 783 -12.85 -40.69 -40.87
CA ALA A 783 -12.00 -39.55 -40.54
C ALA A 783 -12.71 -38.48 -39.68
N ARG A 784 -14.00 -38.23 -39.92
CA ARG A 784 -14.73 -37.11 -39.32
C ARG A 784 -15.08 -37.30 -37.83
N PRO A 785 -15.61 -38.46 -37.36
CA PRO A 785 -15.86 -38.67 -35.93
C PRO A 785 -14.57 -38.69 -35.10
N ARG A 786 -13.49 -39.26 -35.66
CA ARG A 786 -12.15 -39.23 -35.06
C ARG A 786 -11.62 -37.80 -34.94
N GLN A 787 -11.80 -36.97 -35.96
CA GLN A 787 -11.39 -35.56 -35.95
C GLN A 787 -12.17 -34.74 -34.91
N ILE A 788 -13.48 -34.94 -34.78
CA ILE A 788 -14.31 -34.27 -33.75
C ILE A 788 -13.85 -34.64 -32.34
N LEU A 789 -13.54 -35.93 -32.11
CA LEU A 789 -13.02 -36.40 -30.82
C LEU A 789 -11.64 -35.80 -30.50
N LEU A 790 -10.75 -35.70 -31.49
CA LEU A 790 -9.46 -35.04 -31.34
C LEU A 790 -9.60 -33.54 -31.05
N GLU A 791 -10.51 -32.84 -31.75
CA GLU A 791 -10.79 -31.42 -31.51
C GLU A 791 -11.39 -31.15 -30.12
N LEU A 792 -12.16 -32.09 -29.57
CA LEU A 792 -12.69 -32.02 -28.21
C LEU A 792 -11.60 -32.31 -27.15
N LEU A 793 -10.76 -33.34 -27.36
CA LEU A 793 -9.65 -33.66 -26.46
C LEU A 793 -8.57 -32.58 -26.44
N ASP A 794 -8.44 -31.81 -27.53
CA ASP A 794 -7.51 -30.68 -27.64
C ASP A 794 -7.89 -29.48 -26.75
N VAL A 795 -9.17 -29.33 -26.40
CA VAL A 795 -9.65 -28.19 -25.58
C VAL A 795 -9.94 -28.57 -24.12
N LEU A 796 -9.97 -29.87 -23.79
CA LEU A 796 -10.25 -30.36 -22.44
C LEU A 796 -8.96 -30.57 -21.64
N PRO A 797 -8.86 -30.04 -20.40
CA PRO A 797 -7.68 -30.19 -19.53
C PRO A 797 -7.59 -31.61 -18.96
N PHE A 798 -7.27 -32.58 -19.82
CA PHE A 798 -7.35 -34.01 -19.55
C PHE A 798 -6.27 -34.52 -18.57
N PHE A 799 -5.09 -33.89 -18.50
CA PHE A 799 -3.96 -34.35 -17.69
C PHE A 799 -3.68 -33.42 -16.51
N ARG A 800 -3.64 -33.92 -15.27
CA ARG A 800 -3.55 -33.05 -14.08
C ARG A 800 -2.14 -32.47 -13.90
N GLN A 801 -2.06 -31.22 -13.44
CA GLN A 801 -0.83 -30.61 -12.94
C GLN A 801 -0.82 -30.60 -11.40
N PRO A 802 0.34 -30.66 -10.74
CA PRO A 802 0.43 -30.56 -9.27
C PRO A 802 -0.02 -29.21 -8.70
N ALA A 803 0.13 -28.13 -9.47
CA ALA A 803 -0.29 -26.78 -9.09
C ALA A 803 -0.81 -26.04 -10.32
N GLY A 804 -2.07 -26.30 -10.71
CA GLY A 804 -2.71 -25.58 -11.81
C GLY A 804 -3.83 -26.35 -12.51
N PRO A 805 -4.51 -25.70 -13.48
CA PRO A 805 -5.47 -26.38 -14.35
C PRO A 805 -4.76 -27.46 -15.17
N GLY A 806 -5.45 -28.59 -15.43
CA GLY A 806 -4.87 -29.68 -16.20
C GLY A 806 -4.42 -29.26 -17.61
N TRP A 807 -3.49 -30.00 -18.20
CA TRP A 807 -3.07 -29.87 -19.58
C TRP A 807 -4.00 -30.60 -20.54
N THR A 808 -4.21 -30.01 -21.71
CA THR A 808 -4.86 -30.67 -22.85
C THR A 808 -3.89 -31.59 -23.58
N ILE A 809 -4.43 -32.46 -24.43
CA ILE A 809 -3.61 -33.38 -25.21
C ILE A 809 -2.68 -32.66 -26.19
N SER A 810 -3.11 -31.51 -26.72
CA SER A 810 -2.30 -30.62 -27.56
C SER A 810 -1.13 -29.99 -26.81
N GLN A 811 -1.33 -29.62 -25.53
CA GLN A 811 -0.27 -29.04 -24.71
C GLN A 811 0.81 -30.08 -24.36
N VAL A 812 0.40 -31.30 -23.97
CA VAL A 812 1.31 -32.43 -23.77
C VAL A 812 2.07 -32.74 -25.07
N SER A 813 1.34 -32.78 -26.17
CA SER A 813 1.88 -33.06 -27.50
C SER A 813 2.90 -32.03 -27.98
N SER A 814 2.58 -30.74 -27.82
CA SER A 814 3.45 -29.64 -28.23
C SER A 814 4.77 -29.63 -27.45
N ARG A 815 4.71 -29.89 -26.14
CA ARG A 815 5.91 -29.97 -25.30
C ARG A 815 6.80 -31.16 -25.67
N LEU A 816 6.19 -32.34 -25.85
CA LEU A 816 6.91 -33.55 -26.27
C LEU A 816 7.49 -33.41 -27.68
N ALA A 817 6.75 -32.78 -28.62
CA ALA A 817 7.22 -32.51 -29.98
C ALA A 817 8.42 -31.54 -30.00
N ALA A 818 8.44 -30.55 -29.10
CA ALA A 818 9.57 -29.63 -28.90
C ALA A 818 10.82 -30.30 -28.29
N GLY A 819 10.80 -31.61 -28.04
CA GLY A 819 11.91 -32.34 -27.44
C GLY A 819 12.06 -32.14 -25.94
N LEU A 820 11.11 -31.45 -25.29
CA LEU A 820 11.08 -31.29 -23.85
C LEU A 820 10.47 -32.57 -23.24
N GLY A 821 11.22 -33.19 -22.33
CA GLY A 821 10.69 -34.30 -21.53
C GLY A 821 9.50 -33.85 -20.70
N VAL A 822 8.55 -34.75 -20.47
CA VAL A 822 7.44 -34.52 -19.54
C VAL A 822 7.63 -35.47 -18.37
N THR A 823 7.92 -34.90 -17.20
CA THR A 823 8.06 -35.65 -15.96
C THR A 823 6.67 -35.93 -15.38
N PHE A 824 6.43 -37.17 -14.97
CA PHE A 824 5.15 -37.54 -14.36
C PHE A 824 5.34 -38.27 -13.03
N LEU A 825 4.39 -38.09 -12.12
CA LEU A 825 4.30 -38.86 -10.88
C LEU A 825 3.15 -39.87 -11.01
N ALA A 826 3.44 -41.16 -10.80
CA ALA A 826 2.44 -42.22 -10.79
C ALA A 826 1.70 -42.25 -9.44
N SER A 827 0.48 -41.68 -9.38
CA SER A 827 -0.42 -41.60 -8.22
C SER A 827 0.09 -40.89 -6.94
N ALA A 828 -0.70 -39.93 -6.42
CA ALA A 828 -0.41 -39.19 -5.18
C ALA A 828 -0.70 -40.00 -3.90
N GLU A 829 -1.48 -41.08 -3.96
CA GLU A 829 -1.89 -41.85 -2.77
C GLU A 829 -0.74 -42.64 -2.13
N ALA A 830 0.35 -42.90 -2.87
CA ALA A 830 1.53 -43.58 -2.35
C ALA A 830 2.45 -42.68 -1.51
N ALA A 831 2.22 -41.36 -1.49
CA ALA A 831 3.07 -40.42 -0.76
C ALA A 831 2.21 -39.65 0.26
N GLY A 832 2.32 -40.01 1.55
CA GLY A 832 1.60 -39.35 2.66
C GLY A 832 1.90 -37.84 2.78
N ALA A 833 1.70 -37.23 3.95
CA ALA A 833 1.83 -35.77 4.12
C ALA A 833 3.19 -35.15 3.66
N GLN A 834 4.26 -35.94 3.54
CA GLN A 834 5.56 -35.53 2.97
C GLN A 834 5.61 -35.54 1.42
N GLY A 835 4.66 -36.20 0.76
CA GLY A 835 4.50 -36.29 -0.69
C GLY A 835 3.91 -35.03 -1.34
N ALA A 836 3.04 -34.31 -0.63
CA ALA A 836 2.40 -33.09 -1.14
C ALA A 836 3.42 -31.99 -1.48
N ALA A 837 4.49 -31.85 -0.69
CA ALA A 837 5.59 -30.91 -0.98
C ALA A 837 6.48 -31.37 -2.15
N ARG A 838 6.50 -32.68 -2.46
CA ARG A 838 7.30 -33.28 -3.55
C ARG A 838 6.57 -33.32 -4.88
N ALA A 839 5.23 -33.29 -4.86
CA ALA A 839 4.41 -33.29 -6.06
C ALA A 839 4.59 -32.01 -6.90
N ALA A 840 4.93 -30.87 -6.29
CA ALA A 840 5.03 -29.57 -6.95
C ALA A 840 6.01 -29.49 -8.14
N ASP A 841 6.98 -30.41 -8.22
CA ASP A 841 8.06 -30.40 -9.23
C ASP A 841 7.80 -31.31 -10.45
N ALA A 842 6.68 -32.05 -10.49
CA ALA A 842 6.31 -32.86 -11.65
C ALA A 842 5.52 -32.04 -12.69
N ASP A 843 5.70 -32.31 -13.98
CA ASP A 843 4.89 -31.64 -15.02
C ASP A 843 3.43 -32.13 -14.99
N LEU A 844 3.23 -33.44 -14.77
CA LEU A 844 1.93 -34.11 -14.76
C LEU A 844 1.75 -35.12 -13.60
N LEU A 845 0.52 -35.30 -13.14
CA LEU A 845 0.10 -36.38 -12.26
C LEU A 845 -0.72 -37.39 -13.06
N LEU A 846 -0.16 -38.58 -13.30
CA LEU A 846 -0.80 -39.64 -14.08
C LEU A 846 -1.13 -40.83 -13.17
N THR A 847 -2.34 -41.38 -13.27
CA THR A 847 -2.63 -42.73 -12.76
C THR A 847 -1.98 -43.79 -13.68
N GLU A 848 -1.84 -45.02 -13.20
CA GLU A 848 -1.32 -46.13 -14.04
C GLU A 848 -2.17 -46.33 -15.32
N ARG A 849 -3.49 -46.13 -15.21
CA ARG A 849 -4.41 -46.18 -16.36
C ARG A 849 -4.22 -45.01 -17.33
N GLU A 850 -4.03 -43.79 -16.82
CA GLU A 850 -3.73 -42.62 -17.64
C GLU A 850 -2.39 -42.77 -18.36
N LEU A 851 -1.39 -43.28 -17.65
CA LEU A 851 -0.07 -43.58 -18.22
C LEU A 851 -0.17 -44.66 -19.31
N ALA A 852 -0.96 -45.71 -19.09
CA ALA A 852 -1.23 -46.74 -20.09
C ALA A 852 -1.95 -46.16 -21.32
N PHE A 853 -2.93 -45.28 -21.12
CA PHE A 853 -3.62 -44.58 -22.21
C PHE A 853 -2.67 -43.69 -23.02
N VAL A 854 -1.85 -42.85 -22.37
CA VAL A 854 -0.86 -42.00 -23.05
C VAL A 854 0.14 -42.84 -23.85
N ARG A 855 0.63 -43.95 -23.27
CA ARG A 855 1.54 -44.89 -23.94
C ARG A 855 0.89 -45.56 -25.16
N ALA A 856 -0.39 -45.93 -25.05
CA ALA A 856 -1.15 -46.51 -26.16
C ALA A 856 -1.43 -45.51 -27.28
N LEU A 857 -1.72 -44.26 -26.91
CA LEU A 857 -2.06 -43.20 -27.85
C LEU A 857 -0.83 -42.69 -28.62
N LEU A 858 0.32 -42.63 -27.97
CA LEU A 858 1.52 -41.95 -28.47
C LEU A 858 2.76 -42.86 -28.30
N PRO A 859 2.81 -44.03 -28.98
CA PRO A 859 3.84 -45.04 -28.76
C PRO A 859 5.26 -44.53 -29.05
N GLY A 860 5.42 -43.59 -30.00
CA GLY A 860 6.71 -42.96 -30.32
C GLY A 860 7.26 -42.03 -29.23
N TRP A 861 6.45 -41.67 -28.22
CA TRP A 861 6.83 -40.74 -27.17
C TRP A 861 7.10 -41.42 -25.82
N GLN A 862 6.98 -42.74 -25.76
CA GLN A 862 7.22 -43.52 -24.54
C GLN A 862 8.61 -43.28 -23.95
N GLN A 863 9.62 -43.00 -24.78
CA GLN A 863 10.99 -42.68 -24.34
C GLN A 863 11.15 -41.25 -23.77
N ARG A 864 10.16 -40.37 -23.98
CA ARG A 864 10.18 -38.96 -23.54
C ARG A 864 9.32 -38.69 -22.30
N LEU A 865 8.55 -39.69 -21.85
CA LEU A 865 7.83 -39.69 -20.59
C LEU A 865 8.73 -40.30 -19.51
N THR A 866 9.31 -39.45 -18.66
CA THR A 866 10.21 -39.90 -17.59
C THR A 866 9.47 -39.93 -16.25
N PRO A 867 9.51 -41.05 -15.50
CA PRO A 867 9.04 -41.05 -14.13
C PRO A 867 9.86 -40.05 -13.32
N TRP A 868 9.21 -39.20 -12.53
CA TRP A 868 9.93 -38.27 -11.67
C TRP A 868 10.64 -39.04 -10.54
N THR A 869 11.96 -38.94 -10.45
CA THR A 869 12.78 -39.56 -9.39
C THR A 869 13.54 -38.49 -8.60
N ALA A 870 13.47 -38.54 -7.26
CA ALA A 870 14.09 -37.56 -6.35
C ALA A 870 15.61 -37.37 -6.53
N ALA A 871 16.30 -38.31 -7.19
CA ALA A 871 17.73 -38.23 -7.49
C ALA A 871 18.07 -37.30 -8.67
N ALA A 872 17.09 -36.84 -9.46
CA ALA A 872 17.33 -36.04 -10.66
C ALA A 872 17.35 -34.52 -10.43
N ALA A 873 16.99 -34.03 -9.23
CA ALA A 873 16.93 -32.61 -8.92
C ALA A 873 18.20 -32.12 -8.18
N ALA A 874 19.35 -32.20 -8.84
CA ALA A 874 20.45 -31.27 -8.59
C ALA A 874 20.32 -30.14 -9.63
N PRO A 875 20.19 -28.85 -9.24
CA PRO A 875 19.99 -27.79 -10.22
C PRO A 875 21.30 -27.53 -10.97
N GLN A 876 21.43 -28.07 -12.19
CA GLN A 876 22.20 -27.40 -13.22
C GLN A 876 21.42 -26.15 -13.65
N LYS A 877 22.06 -24.98 -13.50
CA LYS A 877 21.54 -23.67 -13.93
C LYS A 877 20.95 -23.77 -15.35
N PRO A 878 19.63 -23.52 -15.55
CA PRO A 878 19.10 -23.28 -16.87
C PRO A 878 19.45 -21.85 -17.27
N GLN A 879 20.17 -21.73 -18.39
CA GLN A 879 20.39 -20.49 -19.11
C GLN A 879 19.05 -20.13 -19.78
N ALA A 880 18.21 -19.36 -19.09
CA ALA A 880 16.95 -18.88 -19.66
C ALA A 880 17.23 -17.72 -20.63
N GLN A 881 17.02 -17.97 -21.92
CA GLN A 881 16.77 -16.94 -22.92
C GLN A 881 15.52 -16.15 -22.51
N ALA A 882 15.72 -14.90 -22.10
CA ALA A 882 14.64 -13.95 -21.91
C ALA A 882 14.01 -13.60 -23.27
N SER A 883 12.69 -13.75 -23.40
CA SER A 883 11.95 -13.10 -24.47
C SER A 883 12.12 -11.58 -24.33
N ALA A 884 12.48 -10.93 -25.43
CA ALA A 884 12.77 -9.50 -25.49
C ALA A 884 11.68 -8.65 -24.85
N ALA A 885 12.06 -7.85 -23.84
CA ALA A 885 11.41 -6.58 -23.58
C ALA A 885 11.59 -5.68 -24.83
N PRO A 886 10.66 -4.76 -25.13
CA PRO A 886 10.90 -3.78 -26.19
C PRO A 886 12.20 -3.02 -25.86
N GLU A 887 13.14 -3.00 -26.82
CA GLU A 887 14.40 -2.28 -26.67
C GLU A 887 14.13 -0.84 -26.19
N PRO A 888 14.84 -0.33 -25.17
CA PRO A 888 14.87 1.10 -24.95
C PRO A 888 15.43 1.73 -26.23
N TRP A 889 14.62 2.56 -26.88
CA TRP A 889 15.03 3.32 -28.05
C TRP A 889 16.36 4.02 -27.76
N ALA A 890 17.45 3.53 -28.37
CA ALA A 890 18.73 4.18 -28.32
C ALA A 890 18.65 5.44 -29.21
N PRO A 891 18.87 6.65 -28.67
CA PRO A 891 18.87 7.84 -29.50
C PRO A 891 19.98 7.69 -30.57
N PRO A 892 19.78 8.22 -31.78
CA PRO A 892 20.80 8.20 -32.82
C PRO A 892 22.15 8.74 -32.32
N ALA A 893 23.26 8.11 -32.73
CA ALA A 893 24.62 8.49 -32.30
C ALA A 893 24.98 9.97 -32.55
N HIS A 894 24.27 10.67 -33.44
CA HIS A 894 24.48 12.08 -33.76
C HIS A 894 23.85 13.08 -32.77
N LEU A 895 23.17 12.61 -31.71
CA LEU A 895 22.59 13.45 -30.65
C LEU A 895 23.44 13.43 -29.36
N ALA A 896 24.74 13.12 -29.42
CA ALA A 896 25.65 13.17 -28.28
C ALA A 896 26.23 14.59 -28.09
N PHE A 897 26.43 15.02 -26.85
CA PHE A 897 27.20 16.24 -26.56
C PHE A 897 28.69 15.89 -26.50
N ASP A 898 29.53 16.63 -27.22
CA ASP A 898 30.99 16.42 -27.23
C ASP A 898 31.67 16.82 -25.91
N GLU A 899 30.95 17.50 -25.02
CA GLU A 899 31.44 17.94 -23.71
C GLU A 899 30.57 17.37 -22.57
N PRO A 900 31.13 17.22 -21.36
CA PRO A 900 30.38 16.72 -20.22
C PRO A 900 29.22 17.67 -19.86
N VAL A 901 28.00 17.11 -19.85
CA VAL A 901 26.77 17.75 -19.41
C VAL A 901 26.33 17.18 -18.06
N LEU A 902 25.88 18.06 -17.16
CA LEU A 902 25.44 17.72 -15.80
C LEU A 902 24.05 17.07 -15.80
N PHE A 903 23.21 17.48 -16.74
CA PHE A 903 21.86 16.95 -16.92
C PHE A 903 21.49 17.05 -18.39
N ALA A 904 20.89 16.00 -18.95
CA ALA A 904 20.42 16.02 -20.33
C ALA A 904 19.13 15.23 -20.47
N ARG A 905 18.22 15.78 -21.28
CA ARG A 905 16.94 15.15 -21.62
C ARG A 905 16.63 15.39 -23.08
N LEU A 906 15.87 14.48 -23.65
CA LEU A 906 15.39 14.59 -25.01
C LEU A 906 13.91 14.98 -24.97
N TYR A 907 13.54 15.98 -25.76
CA TYR A 907 12.18 16.46 -25.87
C TYR A 907 11.68 16.38 -27.30
N ARG A 908 10.36 16.19 -27.47
CA ARG A 908 9.66 16.23 -28.75
C ARG A 908 8.44 17.15 -28.62
N GLU A 909 8.40 18.23 -29.39
CA GLU A 909 7.27 19.18 -29.39
C GLU A 909 7.09 19.80 -30.78
N ASN A 910 5.86 19.83 -31.32
CA ASN A 910 5.53 20.44 -32.62
C ASN A 910 6.45 20.02 -33.80
N GLY A 911 6.87 18.75 -33.83
CA GLY A 911 7.77 18.21 -34.87
C GLY A 911 9.26 18.54 -34.67
N LEU A 912 9.62 19.22 -33.57
CA LEU A 912 11.00 19.42 -33.12
C LEU A 912 11.36 18.35 -32.10
N ALA A 913 12.30 17.47 -32.46
CA ALA A 913 12.99 16.61 -31.50
C ALA A 913 14.35 17.24 -31.19
N ALA A 914 14.60 17.55 -29.91
CA ALA A 914 15.84 18.18 -29.50
C ALA A 914 16.36 17.61 -28.18
N ARG A 915 17.67 17.40 -28.12
CA ARG A 915 18.35 17.04 -26.87
C ARG A 915 18.83 18.33 -26.21
N ILE A 916 18.39 18.56 -24.98
CA ILE A 916 18.79 19.71 -24.17
C ILE A 916 19.73 19.21 -23.08
N GLY A 917 20.87 19.88 -22.92
CA GLY A 917 21.89 19.56 -21.95
C GLY A 917 22.35 20.79 -21.16
N LEU A 918 22.57 20.62 -19.86
CA LEU A 918 23.20 21.61 -18.99
C LEU A 918 24.71 21.37 -18.98
N PRO A 919 25.55 22.23 -19.56
CA PRO A 919 26.99 22.03 -19.62
C PRO A 919 27.63 22.15 -18.23
N ALA A 920 28.69 21.38 -17.99
CA ALA A 920 29.43 21.41 -16.72
C ALA A 920 30.17 22.73 -16.47
N LYS A 921 30.49 23.49 -17.52
CA LYS A 921 31.10 24.82 -17.42
C LYS A 921 30.07 25.92 -17.73
N PRO A 922 29.93 26.94 -16.86
CA PRO A 922 29.04 28.07 -17.13
C PRO A 922 29.45 28.87 -18.36
N GLY A 923 28.51 29.01 -19.29
CA GLY A 923 28.59 29.86 -20.48
C GLY A 923 27.52 30.95 -20.48
N ALA A 924 27.75 32.04 -21.21
CA ALA A 924 26.88 33.22 -21.18
C ALA A 924 25.61 33.12 -22.05
N ALA A 925 25.48 32.10 -22.92
CA ALA A 925 24.36 31.98 -23.86
C ALA A 925 23.94 30.53 -24.14
N LEU A 926 22.70 30.35 -24.61
CA LEU A 926 22.20 29.12 -25.22
C LEU A 926 23.03 28.83 -26.49
N ALA A 927 23.69 27.68 -26.55
CA ALA A 927 24.40 27.25 -27.74
C ALA A 927 23.56 26.20 -28.50
N VAL A 928 23.18 26.51 -29.73
CA VAL A 928 22.41 25.60 -30.58
C VAL A 928 23.35 24.85 -31.52
N PHE A 929 23.19 23.55 -31.58
CA PHE A 929 23.95 22.65 -32.41
C PHE A 929 23.01 21.91 -33.37
N ARG A 930 23.50 21.64 -34.58
CA ARG A 930 22.82 20.77 -35.55
C ARG A 930 23.82 19.75 -36.05
N ASN A 931 23.59 18.49 -35.71
CA ASN A 931 24.47 17.37 -35.97
C ASN A 931 25.89 17.64 -35.44
N GLY A 932 26.00 18.13 -34.19
CA GLY A 932 27.26 18.44 -33.53
C GLY A 932 27.95 19.72 -33.98
N LYS A 933 27.44 20.43 -34.99
CA LYS A 933 28.00 21.72 -35.45
C LYS A 933 27.23 22.89 -34.87
N PRO A 934 27.90 23.92 -34.31
CA PRO A 934 27.23 25.11 -33.81
C PRO A 934 26.50 25.83 -34.95
N VAL A 935 25.28 26.28 -34.69
CA VAL A 935 24.46 27.05 -35.62
C VAL A 935 24.28 28.45 -35.06
N ASP A 936 24.62 29.46 -35.85
CA ASP A 936 24.36 30.85 -35.50
C ASP A 936 22.86 31.12 -35.62
N TRP A 937 22.20 31.36 -34.48
CA TRP A 937 20.75 31.49 -34.42
C TRP A 937 20.34 32.94 -34.09
N PRO A 938 20.01 33.75 -35.11
CA PRO A 938 19.57 35.13 -34.92
C PRO A 938 18.15 35.13 -34.34
N GLY A 939 18.04 35.20 -33.01
CA GLY A 939 16.76 35.17 -32.29
C GLY A 939 16.70 34.21 -31.10
N ALA A 940 17.86 33.75 -30.58
CA ALA A 940 17.88 33.01 -29.32
C ALA A 940 17.07 33.78 -28.26
N PRO A 941 16.09 33.15 -27.58
CA PRO A 941 15.25 33.84 -26.63
C PRO A 941 16.12 34.45 -25.52
N PRO A 942 15.77 35.63 -24.99
CA PRO A 942 16.50 36.29 -23.89
C PRO A 942 16.45 35.50 -22.56
N PHE A 943 15.93 34.27 -22.59
CA PHE A 943 15.82 33.34 -21.48
C PHE A 943 17.20 32.69 -21.25
N VAL A 944 18.07 33.37 -20.52
CA VAL A 944 19.49 33.01 -20.40
C VAL A 944 19.72 32.02 -19.23
N GLY A 945 20.15 30.83 -19.60
CA GLY A 945 20.99 29.92 -18.80
C GLY A 945 21.96 29.25 -19.79
N SER A 946 23.11 28.74 -19.34
CA SER A 946 23.96 27.96 -20.23
C SER A 946 23.23 26.65 -20.52
N ALA A 947 22.62 26.52 -21.68
CA ALA A 947 22.07 25.26 -22.15
C ALA A 947 22.61 24.96 -23.54
N ARG A 948 22.72 23.69 -23.87
CA ARG A 948 23.02 23.22 -25.22
C ARG A 948 21.78 22.57 -25.80
N LEU A 949 21.41 22.97 -27.01
CA LEU A 949 20.25 22.46 -27.73
C LEU A 949 20.72 21.81 -29.03
N GLU A 950 20.64 20.48 -29.14
CA GLU A 950 20.97 19.74 -30.36
C GLU A 950 19.69 19.46 -31.15
N ILE A 951 19.56 20.04 -32.36
CA ILE A 951 18.34 20.04 -33.21
C ILE A 951 18.47 19.18 -34.48
N GLY A 952 19.35 18.17 -34.50
CA GLY A 952 19.64 17.34 -35.68
C GLY A 952 18.42 16.79 -36.45
N GLU A 953 17.30 16.51 -35.78
CA GLU A 953 16.08 15.97 -36.39
C GLU A 953 15.10 17.02 -36.94
N TRP A 954 15.37 18.33 -36.82
CA TRP A 954 14.47 19.38 -37.35
C TRP A 954 14.44 19.39 -38.89
N LYS A 955 13.25 19.13 -39.47
CA LYS A 955 12.96 19.13 -40.92
C LYS A 955 12.03 20.27 -41.38
N GLY A 956 11.77 21.28 -40.54
CA GLY A 956 10.84 22.37 -40.86
C GLY A 956 11.29 23.22 -42.06
N PRO A 957 10.35 23.90 -42.77
CA PRO A 957 10.61 24.63 -44.03
C PRO A 957 11.38 25.96 -43.88
N GLY A 958 12.23 26.09 -42.87
CA GLY A 958 13.08 27.27 -42.63
C GLY A 958 14.31 26.90 -41.80
N ALA A 959 15.40 27.64 -41.98
CA ALA A 959 16.72 27.29 -41.44
C ALA A 959 16.82 27.29 -39.90
N ALA A 960 15.80 27.76 -39.17
CA ALA A 960 15.77 27.77 -37.71
C ALA A 960 14.39 27.37 -37.14
N PRO A 961 14.34 26.65 -36.01
CA PRO A 961 13.10 26.42 -35.27
C PRO A 961 12.50 27.73 -34.78
N ARG A 962 11.17 27.79 -34.61
CA ARG A 962 10.50 28.98 -34.07
C ARG A 962 10.92 29.21 -32.60
N GLN A 963 11.11 30.47 -32.24
CA GLN A 963 11.61 30.89 -30.93
C GLN A 963 10.71 30.44 -29.76
N ASP A 964 9.39 30.47 -29.96
CA ASP A 964 8.37 30.02 -29.00
C ASP A 964 8.48 28.52 -28.68
N ALA A 965 8.68 27.68 -29.69
CA ALA A 965 8.83 26.23 -29.51
C ALA A 965 10.08 25.88 -28.71
N VAL A 966 11.21 26.54 -28.97
CA VAL A 966 12.43 26.32 -28.19
C VAL A 966 12.31 26.85 -26.77
N GLN A 967 11.60 27.97 -26.58
CA GLN A 967 11.33 28.50 -25.24
C GLN A 967 10.48 27.51 -24.41
N ALA A 968 9.45 26.90 -24.99
CA ALA A 968 8.65 25.86 -24.35
C ALA A 968 9.50 24.64 -23.96
N LEU A 969 10.37 24.16 -24.87
CA LEU A 969 11.28 23.05 -24.61
C LEU A 969 12.29 23.34 -23.49
N LEU A 970 12.86 24.55 -23.47
CA LEU A 970 13.78 24.97 -22.42
C LEU A 970 13.08 25.10 -21.06
N GLN A 971 11.86 25.65 -21.03
CA GLN A 971 11.07 25.71 -19.80
C GLN A 971 10.78 24.33 -19.24
N ARG A 972 10.33 23.40 -20.11
CA ARG A 972 10.12 22.01 -19.71
C ARG A 972 11.42 21.35 -19.22
N PHE A 973 12.54 21.64 -19.86
CA PHE A 973 13.84 21.16 -19.41
C PHE A 973 14.23 21.61 -18.01
N TYR A 974 14.00 22.88 -17.68
CA TYR A 974 14.30 23.38 -16.34
C TYR A 974 13.30 22.91 -15.28
N LEU A 975 12.03 22.65 -15.65
CA LEU A 975 11.07 21.98 -14.77
C LEU A 975 11.49 20.53 -14.50
N ASP A 976 11.85 19.78 -15.53
CA ASP A 976 12.35 18.40 -15.38
C ASP A 976 13.65 18.35 -14.57
N LEU A 977 14.54 19.33 -14.73
CA LEU A 977 15.75 19.48 -13.91
C LEU A 977 15.40 19.72 -12.44
N ALA A 978 14.37 20.51 -12.14
CA ALA A 978 13.91 20.73 -10.78
C ALA A 978 13.34 19.44 -10.17
N ASP A 979 12.54 18.70 -10.94
CA ASP A 979 11.90 17.47 -10.48
C ASP A 979 12.90 16.30 -10.34
N HIS A 980 14.03 16.33 -11.08
CA HIS A 980 15.00 15.22 -11.16
C HIS A 980 16.43 15.64 -10.81
N TRP A 981 16.61 16.65 -9.94
CA TRP A 981 17.92 17.20 -9.57
C TRP A 981 18.97 16.09 -9.31
N PRO A 982 19.90 15.83 -10.24
CA PRO A 982 20.55 14.52 -10.35
C PRO A 982 21.87 14.41 -9.57
N VAL A 983 22.30 15.46 -8.87
CA VAL A 983 23.65 15.49 -8.29
C VAL A 983 23.63 14.89 -6.88
N ALA A 984 23.94 13.60 -6.80
CA ALA A 984 23.93 12.83 -5.55
C ALA A 984 25.14 13.10 -4.63
N ASP A 985 26.24 13.65 -5.16
CA ASP A 985 27.45 13.94 -4.38
C ASP A 985 27.76 15.45 -4.35
N PRO A 986 27.45 16.14 -3.24
CA PRO A 986 27.64 17.57 -3.06
C PRO A 986 29.09 17.99 -2.80
N SER A 987 29.99 17.04 -2.61
CA SER A 987 31.44 17.29 -2.52
C SER A 987 32.08 17.47 -3.90
N THR A 988 31.37 17.12 -4.97
CA THR A 988 31.91 17.19 -6.32
C THR A 988 31.96 18.64 -6.83
N PRO A 989 33.01 19.00 -7.59
CA PRO A 989 33.04 20.25 -8.36
C PRO A 989 31.82 20.43 -9.29
N GLN A 990 31.21 19.31 -9.70
CA GLN A 990 30.02 19.26 -10.55
C GLN A 990 28.78 19.79 -9.83
N HIS A 991 28.60 19.48 -8.54
CA HIS A 991 27.52 20.05 -7.72
C HIS A 991 27.66 21.56 -7.60
N ALA A 992 28.83 22.06 -7.22
CA ALA A 992 29.08 23.50 -7.10
C ALA A 992 28.79 24.25 -8.42
N ALA A 993 29.21 23.68 -9.55
CA ALA A 993 28.92 24.22 -10.88
C ALA A 993 27.41 24.19 -11.21
N ALA A 994 26.71 23.11 -10.86
CA ALA A 994 25.26 23.00 -11.05
C ALA A 994 24.49 24.05 -10.22
N VAL A 995 24.86 24.22 -8.95
CA VAL A 995 24.23 25.21 -8.06
C VAL A 995 24.46 26.63 -8.57
N GLU A 996 25.68 26.95 -9.01
CA GLU A 996 25.96 28.27 -9.59
C GLU A 996 25.08 28.56 -10.81
N GLN A 997 24.87 27.56 -11.68
CA GLN A 997 24.05 27.69 -12.88
C GLN A 997 22.59 27.94 -12.57
N VAL A 998 22.01 27.19 -11.62
CA VAL A 998 20.63 27.39 -11.19
C VAL A 998 20.44 28.77 -10.58
N LEU A 999 21.39 29.23 -9.75
CA LEU A 999 21.29 30.57 -9.14
C LEU A 999 21.37 31.69 -10.18
N ARG A 1000 22.23 31.56 -11.19
CA ARG A 1000 22.27 32.50 -12.32
C ARG A 1000 20.93 32.52 -13.07
N LEU A 1001 20.33 31.36 -13.30
CA LEU A 1001 19.01 31.27 -13.94
C LEU A 1001 17.94 31.98 -13.11
N ILE A 1002 17.91 31.76 -11.79
CA ILE A 1002 16.97 32.43 -10.87
C ILE A 1002 17.16 33.96 -10.89
N LEU A 1003 18.41 34.45 -10.88
CA LEU A 1003 18.71 35.88 -10.97
C LEU A 1003 18.23 36.49 -12.29
N LEU A 1004 18.45 35.79 -13.41
CA LEU A 1004 18.03 36.24 -14.73
C LEU A 1004 16.50 36.26 -14.88
N GLN A 1005 15.78 35.32 -14.28
CA GLN A 1005 14.31 35.36 -14.22
C GLN A 1005 13.79 36.59 -13.45
N ARG A 1006 14.47 36.98 -12.37
CA ARG A 1006 14.08 38.13 -11.56
C ARG A 1006 14.35 39.47 -12.24
N THR A 1007 15.47 39.60 -12.95
CA THR A 1007 15.82 40.85 -13.63
C THR A 1007 15.09 41.05 -14.95
N ALA A 1008 14.56 40.00 -15.57
CA ALA A 1008 13.84 40.06 -16.84
C ALA A 1008 12.46 40.76 -16.79
N GLY A 1009 12.00 41.23 -15.62
CA GLY A 1009 10.99 42.30 -15.47
C GLY A 1009 9.58 42.10 -16.05
N GLY A 1010 9.28 41.00 -16.75
CA GLY A 1010 8.01 40.81 -17.46
C GLY A 1010 7.62 39.36 -17.74
N ALA A 1011 8.18 38.40 -16.99
CA ALA A 1011 7.95 37.00 -17.27
C ALA A 1011 6.60 36.54 -16.67
N GLY A 1012 5.72 35.99 -17.51
CA GLY A 1012 4.38 35.53 -17.11
C GLY A 1012 4.37 34.43 -16.04
N ARG A 1013 3.17 34.01 -15.62
CA ARG A 1013 2.90 33.06 -14.51
C ARG A 1013 3.83 31.83 -14.46
N GLN A 1014 4.24 31.30 -15.61
CA GLN A 1014 5.12 30.12 -15.72
C GLN A 1014 6.57 30.39 -15.28
N ALA A 1015 7.10 31.60 -15.46
CA ALA A 1015 8.43 31.96 -15.00
C ALA A 1015 8.48 32.14 -13.48
N ALA A 1016 7.39 32.65 -12.90
CA ALA A 1016 7.21 32.70 -11.45
C ALA A 1016 7.16 31.29 -10.84
N GLU A 1017 6.40 30.38 -11.46
CA GLU A 1017 6.35 28.96 -11.04
C GLU A 1017 7.72 28.28 -11.13
N LEU A 1018 8.46 28.48 -12.22
CA LEU A 1018 9.81 27.93 -12.36
C LEU A 1018 10.77 28.50 -11.29
N GLY A 1019 10.70 29.80 -11.02
CA GLY A 1019 11.50 30.44 -9.97
C GLY A 1019 11.17 29.91 -8.57
N GLU A 1020 9.89 29.62 -8.30
CA GLU A 1020 9.44 29.02 -7.03
C GLU A 1020 9.97 27.59 -6.89
N ARG A 1021 9.80 26.73 -7.90
CA ARG A 1021 10.27 25.34 -7.87
C ARG A 1021 11.79 25.24 -7.76
N LEU A 1022 12.53 26.05 -8.51
CA LEU A 1022 14.00 26.10 -8.40
C LEU A 1022 14.45 26.63 -7.04
N GLY A 1023 13.66 27.50 -6.40
CA GLY A 1023 13.90 27.99 -5.05
C GLY A 1023 13.79 26.92 -3.95
N LEU A 1024 13.00 25.87 -4.20
CA LEU A 1024 12.78 24.75 -3.28
C LEU A 1024 13.86 23.66 -3.37
N LEU A 1025 14.76 23.73 -4.35
CA LEU A 1025 15.84 22.76 -4.49
C LEU A 1025 16.83 22.89 -3.33
N LYS A 1026 17.04 21.80 -2.60
CA LYS A 1026 17.99 21.68 -1.48
C LYS A 1026 19.44 21.63 -1.98
N MET A 1027 19.91 22.76 -2.48
CA MET A 1027 21.20 22.89 -3.17
C MET A 1027 22.38 23.20 -2.25
N PHE A 1028 22.12 23.80 -1.08
CA PHE A 1028 23.18 24.35 -0.24
C PHE A 1028 23.43 23.47 0.98
N ARG A 1029 24.65 22.94 1.09
CA ARG A 1029 25.07 22.22 2.30
C ARG A 1029 25.05 23.17 3.50
N THR A 1030 24.56 22.74 4.66
CA THR A 1030 24.57 23.53 5.89
C THR A 1030 25.66 23.05 6.84
N LEU A 1031 26.04 23.90 7.80
CA LEU A 1031 27.06 23.54 8.79
C LEU A 1031 26.66 22.32 9.63
N GLY A 1032 25.37 22.13 9.93
CA GLY A 1032 24.85 20.96 10.66
C GLY A 1032 24.68 19.71 9.81
N GLY A 1033 25.43 19.56 8.71
CA GLY A 1033 25.43 18.36 7.86
C GLY A 1033 24.21 18.19 6.94
N GLY A 1034 23.22 19.06 7.04
CA GLY A 1034 22.01 19.05 6.21
C GLY A 1034 22.14 19.81 4.89
N PHE A 1035 21.02 19.97 4.21
CA PHE A 1035 20.89 20.81 3.03
C PHE A 1035 19.75 21.82 3.21
N ALA A 1036 19.99 23.05 2.77
CA ALA A 1036 19.03 24.12 2.73
C ALA A 1036 18.63 24.42 1.28
N ALA A 1037 17.35 24.67 1.07
CA ALA A 1037 16.85 25.28 -0.15
C ALA A 1037 17.14 26.79 -0.15
N LEU A 1038 17.06 27.43 -1.32
CA LEU A 1038 17.21 28.87 -1.41
C LEU A 1038 16.11 29.60 -0.62
N THR A 1039 14.90 29.04 -0.56
CA THR A 1039 13.80 29.52 0.28
C THR A 1039 14.15 29.45 1.77
N ASP A 1040 14.80 28.38 2.21
CA ASP A 1040 15.23 28.22 3.61
C ASP A 1040 16.29 29.26 3.98
N LEU A 1041 17.22 29.54 3.06
CA LEU A 1041 18.24 30.58 3.23
C LEU A 1041 17.62 31.99 3.22
N ALA A 1042 16.63 32.23 2.37
CA ALA A 1042 15.89 33.50 2.36
C ALA A 1042 15.13 33.72 3.68
N ASP A 1043 14.52 32.67 4.23
CA ASP A 1043 13.88 32.70 5.54
C ASP A 1043 14.88 32.93 6.68
N LEU A 1044 16.04 32.26 6.64
CA LEU A 1044 17.11 32.44 7.62
C LEU A 1044 17.64 33.88 7.62
N ALA A 1045 17.87 34.44 6.43
CA ALA A 1045 18.28 35.82 6.25
C ALA A 1045 17.23 36.81 6.75
N ARG A 1046 15.94 36.59 6.43
CA ARG A 1046 14.84 37.43 6.94
C ARG A 1046 14.76 37.43 8.46
N ARG A 1047 15.03 36.28 9.11
CA ARG A 1047 15.03 36.16 10.57
C ARG A 1047 16.25 36.83 11.23
N ARG A 1048 17.40 36.87 10.56
CA ARG A 1048 18.69 37.32 11.15
C ARG A 1048 19.23 38.65 10.62
N GLY A 1049 18.61 39.23 9.60
CA GLY A 1049 19.05 40.47 8.94
C GLY A 1049 20.26 40.31 8.01
N ALA A 1050 21.17 39.38 8.32
CA ALA A 1050 22.26 38.95 7.46
C ALA A 1050 22.23 37.43 7.29
N LEU A 1051 22.65 36.93 6.12
CA LEU A 1051 22.82 35.49 5.88
C LEU A 1051 24.21 35.06 6.39
N PRO A 1052 24.32 34.40 7.55
CA PRO A 1052 25.60 33.83 7.98
C PRO A 1052 25.95 32.67 7.04
N TYR A 1053 27.20 32.59 6.59
CA TYR A 1053 27.70 31.45 5.81
C TYR A 1053 29.14 31.12 6.19
N ALA A 1054 29.59 29.93 5.79
CA ALA A 1054 30.95 29.45 5.99
C ALA A 1054 31.60 29.08 4.66
N GLU A 1055 32.91 29.26 4.51
CA GLU A 1055 33.64 28.78 3.33
C GLU A 1055 33.95 27.28 3.36
N ARG A 1056 33.90 26.68 4.57
CA ARG A 1056 34.19 25.28 4.84
C ARG A 1056 33.37 24.80 6.03
N GLU A 1057 33.20 23.50 6.16
CA GLU A 1057 32.53 22.91 7.32
C GLU A 1057 33.28 23.22 8.62
N PHE A 1058 32.53 23.49 9.69
CA PHE A 1058 33.06 23.72 11.02
C PHE A 1058 32.75 22.51 11.91
N LEU A 1059 33.68 22.15 12.79
CA LEU A 1059 33.45 21.25 13.92
C LEU A 1059 34.15 21.85 15.15
N PRO A 1060 33.45 22.06 16.28
CA PRO A 1060 32.00 21.90 16.52
C PRO A 1060 31.16 23.06 15.96
N VAL A 1061 29.94 22.77 15.52
CA VAL A 1061 28.97 23.79 15.05
C VAL A 1061 28.08 24.21 16.22
N PRO A 1062 28.04 25.50 16.57
CA PRO A 1062 27.04 26.00 17.52
C PRO A 1062 25.62 25.63 17.06
N PRO A 1063 24.72 25.16 17.93
CA PRO A 1063 23.37 24.72 17.54
C PRO A 1063 22.58 25.78 16.75
N ASP A 1064 22.82 27.06 17.02
CA ASP A 1064 22.21 28.18 16.32
C ASP A 1064 22.83 28.47 14.94
N CYS A 1065 23.98 27.88 14.59
CA CYS A 1065 24.62 27.98 13.28
C CYS A 1065 24.38 26.76 12.39
N ALA A 1066 23.71 25.72 12.88
CA ALA A 1066 23.51 24.45 12.16
C ALA A 1066 22.83 24.61 10.78
N SER A 1067 21.97 25.61 10.62
CA SER A 1067 21.26 25.92 9.36
C SER A 1067 22.02 26.88 8.43
N ALA A 1068 23.19 27.40 8.83
CA ALA A 1068 23.96 28.31 7.99
C ALA A 1068 24.61 27.55 6.82
N PRO A 1069 24.53 28.06 5.58
CA PRO A 1069 25.09 27.37 4.42
C PRO A 1069 26.61 27.44 4.36
N VAL A 1070 27.21 26.43 3.74
CA VAL A 1070 28.62 26.38 3.33
C VAL A 1070 28.70 26.83 1.88
N LEU A 1071 29.26 28.01 1.63
CA LEU A 1071 29.30 28.66 0.32
C LEU A 1071 30.73 29.04 -0.06
N SER A 1072 31.10 28.85 -1.33
CA SER A 1072 32.30 29.50 -1.88
C SER A 1072 32.11 31.02 -1.94
N PRO A 1073 33.18 31.84 -1.97
CA PRO A 1073 33.06 33.29 -2.07
C PRO A 1073 32.26 33.77 -3.29
N ALA A 1074 32.34 33.04 -4.41
CA ALA A 1074 31.57 33.32 -5.62
C ALA A 1074 30.07 33.02 -5.41
N LEU A 1075 29.77 31.88 -4.78
CA LEU A 1075 28.40 31.45 -4.48
C LEU A 1075 27.75 32.35 -3.42
N ALA A 1076 28.51 32.80 -2.42
CA ALA A 1076 28.06 33.74 -1.40
C ALA A 1076 27.64 35.09 -2.00
N LYS A 1077 28.42 35.63 -2.94
CA LYS A 1077 28.08 36.86 -3.66
C LYS A 1077 26.81 36.70 -4.50
N LEU A 1078 26.66 35.58 -5.22
CA LEU A 1078 25.46 35.30 -6.02
C LEU A 1078 24.22 35.12 -5.14
N THR A 1079 24.34 34.37 -4.04
CA THR A 1079 23.23 34.11 -3.09
C THR A 1079 22.78 35.40 -2.41
N ALA A 1080 23.71 36.31 -2.07
CA ALA A 1080 23.39 37.64 -1.54
C ALA A 1080 22.72 38.57 -2.56
N GLY A 1081 22.83 38.30 -3.86
CA GLY A 1081 22.03 38.99 -4.88
C GLY A 1081 20.60 38.44 -4.98
N VAL A 1082 20.41 37.17 -4.63
CA VAL A 1082 19.09 36.50 -4.64
C VAL A 1082 18.31 36.76 -3.35
N VAL A 1083 19.01 36.88 -2.22
CA VAL A 1083 18.40 37.18 -0.93
C VAL A 1083 18.73 38.64 -0.63
N GLU A 1084 17.73 39.51 -0.43
CA GLU A 1084 17.90 40.97 -0.20
C GLU A 1084 18.74 41.36 1.05
N SER A 1085 19.46 40.42 1.66
CA SER A 1085 20.26 40.56 2.87
C SER A 1085 21.77 40.55 2.59
N LYS A 1086 22.57 41.26 3.40
CA LYS A 1086 24.04 41.17 3.38
C LYS A 1086 24.49 39.79 3.88
N ALA A 1087 25.32 39.07 3.12
CA ALA A 1087 25.95 37.83 3.58
C ALA A 1087 27.14 38.15 4.51
N THR A 1088 27.25 37.44 5.63
CA THR A 1088 28.34 37.61 6.62
C THR A 1088 29.10 36.29 6.79
N LEU A 1089 30.42 36.32 6.59
CA LEU A 1089 31.27 35.14 6.76
C LEU A 1089 31.46 34.84 8.26
N LEU A 1090 31.13 33.63 8.69
CA LEU A 1090 31.40 33.14 10.04
C LEU A 1090 32.90 32.89 10.21
N ARG A 1091 33.54 33.58 11.16
CA ARG A 1091 34.96 33.34 11.52
C ARG A 1091 35.04 32.24 12.60
N PRO A 1092 35.97 31.28 12.49
CA PRO A 1092 36.17 30.30 13.55
C PRO A 1092 36.66 30.97 14.85
N PRO A 1093 36.30 30.44 16.03
CA PRO A 1093 36.87 30.92 17.30
C PRO A 1093 38.39 30.68 17.36
N PRO A 1094 39.15 31.50 18.11
CA PRO A 1094 40.59 31.34 18.25
C PRO A 1094 40.91 29.96 18.86
N ARG A 1095 41.82 29.22 18.22
CA ARG A 1095 42.25 27.87 18.62
C ARG A 1095 42.83 27.88 20.04
N PRO A 1096 42.40 26.97 20.95
CA PRO A 1096 43.23 26.58 22.09
C PRO A 1096 44.48 25.82 21.62
N GLU A 1097 45.60 26.01 22.32
CA GLU A 1097 46.90 25.40 22.02
C GLU A 1097 46.79 23.87 21.89
N ILE A 1098 47.36 23.36 20.79
CA ILE A 1098 47.23 21.98 20.32
C ILE A 1098 48.36 21.14 20.94
N VAL A 1099 48.01 20.09 21.68
CA VAL A 1099 48.83 18.87 21.76
C VAL A 1099 48.72 18.18 20.41
N GLU A 1100 49.86 17.92 19.77
CA GLU A 1100 49.97 17.42 18.40
C GLU A 1100 49.04 16.23 18.14
N THR A 1101 48.11 16.42 17.20
CA THR A 1101 47.21 15.38 16.69
C THR A 1101 47.84 14.77 15.43
N PRO A 1102 47.84 13.43 15.27
CA PRO A 1102 48.44 12.77 14.12
C PRO A 1102 47.71 13.10 12.81
N ALA A 1103 48.43 12.94 11.70
CA ALA A 1103 48.01 13.25 10.34
C ALA A 1103 46.67 12.60 9.93
N PRO A 1104 45.90 13.22 9.01
CA PRO A 1104 44.61 12.69 8.56
C PRO A 1104 44.76 11.34 7.84
N PRO A 1105 43.81 10.41 8.01
CA PRO A 1105 43.85 9.12 7.34
C PRO A 1105 43.65 9.28 5.83
N LYS A 1106 44.40 8.47 5.07
CA LYS A 1106 44.24 8.27 3.62
C LYS A 1106 42.86 7.67 3.30
N GLU A 1107 42.44 7.81 2.04
CA GLU A 1107 41.30 7.10 1.41
C GLU A 1107 41.21 5.63 1.86
N PRO A 1108 40.01 5.03 1.95
CA PRO A 1108 39.80 3.78 2.65
C PRO A 1108 40.64 2.65 2.06
N GLU A 1109 41.75 2.35 2.75
CA GLU A 1109 42.35 1.02 2.76
C GLU A 1109 41.26 0.01 3.19
N ALA A 1110 41.39 -1.22 2.71
CA ALA A 1110 40.50 -2.37 2.87
C ALA A 1110 39.53 -2.36 4.07
N GLU A 1111 38.33 -2.94 3.88
CA GLU A 1111 37.36 -3.21 4.96
C GLU A 1111 38.10 -3.65 6.24
N PRO A 1112 37.91 -2.95 7.39
CA PRO A 1112 38.67 -3.25 8.59
C PRO A 1112 38.52 -4.74 8.93
N GLU A 1113 39.64 -5.41 9.17
CA GLU A 1113 39.69 -6.87 9.41
C GLU A 1113 38.65 -7.31 10.47
N THR A 1114 38.43 -6.48 11.49
CA THR A 1114 37.43 -6.69 12.55
C THR A 1114 35.99 -6.76 12.01
N VAL A 1115 35.64 -6.00 10.98
CA VAL A 1115 34.30 -6.04 10.34
C VAL A 1115 34.13 -7.31 9.52
N ALA A 1116 35.14 -7.69 8.74
CA ALA A 1116 35.15 -8.95 8.00
C ALA A 1116 35.04 -10.16 8.96
N ARG A 1117 35.78 -10.13 10.07
CA ARG A 1117 35.69 -11.13 11.15
C ARG A 1117 34.32 -11.14 11.82
N ALA A 1118 33.70 -9.98 12.09
CA ALA A 1118 32.34 -9.94 12.65
C ALA A 1118 31.32 -10.60 11.69
N ARG A 1119 31.48 -10.40 10.38
CA ARG A 1119 30.67 -11.08 9.36
C ARG A 1119 30.91 -12.59 9.38
N TYR A 1120 32.16 -13.03 9.54
CA TYR A 1120 32.49 -14.44 9.74
C TYR A 1120 31.84 -15.01 11.00
N VAL A 1121 31.91 -14.32 12.15
CA VAL A 1121 31.24 -14.75 13.39
C VAL A 1121 29.74 -14.95 13.15
N LEU A 1122 29.07 -13.99 12.51
CA LEU A 1122 27.64 -14.10 12.19
C LEU A 1122 27.32 -15.26 11.24
N ARG A 1123 28.19 -15.55 10.25
CA ARG A 1123 28.05 -16.73 9.37
C ARG A 1123 28.29 -18.02 10.12
N HIS A 1124 29.32 -18.07 10.95
CA HIS A 1124 29.75 -19.26 11.67
C HIS A 1124 28.71 -19.70 12.72
N LEU A 1125 28.10 -18.73 13.41
CA LEU A 1125 27.05 -18.98 14.39
C LEU A 1125 25.69 -19.29 13.75
N ARG A 1126 25.50 -19.01 12.46
CA ARG A 1126 24.24 -19.25 11.76
C ARG A 1126 23.87 -20.74 11.76
N GLY A 1127 22.63 -21.04 12.15
CA GLY A 1127 22.09 -22.40 12.16
C GLY A 1127 22.62 -23.27 13.30
N ARG A 1128 23.72 -22.89 13.96
CA ARG A 1128 24.22 -23.57 15.15
C ARG A 1128 23.31 -23.27 16.33
N ARG A 1129 22.96 -24.31 17.10
CA ARG A 1129 22.10 -24.20 18.29
C ARG A 1129 20.76 -23.48 18.04
N GLY A 1130 20.25 -23.54 16.80
CA GLY A 1130 19.01 -22.90 16.40
C GLY A 1130 19.07 -21.38 16.26
N ILE A 1131 20.27 -20.77 16.17
CA ILE A 1131 20.43 -19.34 15.94
C ILE A 1131 19.97 -18.99 14.52
N LYS A 1132 19.04 -18.04 14.43
CA LYS A 1132 18.46 -17.57 13.16
C LYS A 1132 19.16 -16.28 12.71
N VAL A 1133 20.10 -16.37 11.77
CA VAL A 1133 20.68 -15.21 11.08
C VAL A 1133 20.10 -15.14 9.66
N ARG A 1134 19.41 -14.05 9.31
CA ARG A 1134 18.85 -13.85 7.96
C ARG A 1134 19.96 -13.67 6.93
N ASN A 1135 19.76 -14.15 5.70
CA ASN A 1135 20.69 -13.93 4.57
C ASN A 1135 20.98 -12.45 4.31
N THR A 1136 20.02 -11.57 4.60
CA THR A 1136 20.17 -10.12 4.47
C THR A 1136 21.16 -9.53 5.47
N ALA A 1137 21.20 -10.04 6.72
CA ALA A 1137 22.17 -9.62 7.73
C ALA A 1137 23.63 -9.99 7.38
N LEU A 1138 23.81 -10.94 6.47
CA LEU A 1138 25.14 -11.34 5.96
C LEU A 1138 25.64 -10.44 4.82
N LYS A 1139 24.76 -9.65 4.21
CA LYS A 1139 25.11 -8.57 3.28
C LYS A 1139 25.40 -7.30 4.06
N LEU A 1140 26.34 -7.39 5.01
CA LEU A 1140 26.79 -6.25 5.79
C LEU A 1140 27.65 -5.36 4.89
N ALA A 1141 27.19 -4.16 4.54
CA ALA A 1141 28.03 -3.14 3.93
C ALA A 1141 28.56 -2.21 5.02
N ALA A 1142 29.75 -1.63 4.83
CA ALA A 1142 30.23 -0.52 5.65
C ALA A 1142 30.02 0.76 4.86
N GLU A 1143 29.28 1.72 5.40
CA GLU A 1143 29.16 3.05 4.81
C GLU A 1143 29.52 4.09 5.86
N ALA A 1144 30.07 5.21 5.42
CA ALA A 1144 30.57 6.24 6.31
C ALA A 1144 29.47 7.28 6.63
N ASP A 1145 28.68 7.05 7.67
CA ASP A 1145 27.76 8.04 8.24
C ASP A 1145 27.92 8.08 9.77
N THR A 1146 28.44 9.21 10.28
CA THR A 1146 28.72 9.42 11.71
C THR A 1146 27.46 9.66 12.54
N GLU A 1147 26.35 10.06 11.93
CA GLU A 1147 25.10 10.41 12.64
C GLU A 1147 24.05 9.29 12.58
N ALA A 1148 24.20 8.35 11.65
CA ALA A 1148 23.36 7.16 11.61
C ALA A 1148 23.57 6.26 12.85
N PRO A 1149 22.53 5.51 13.27
CA PRO A 1149 22.71 4.45 14.28
C PRO A 1149 23.82 3.50 13.83
N PRO A 1150 24.51 2.80 14.75
CA PRO A 1150 25.68 1.98 14.42
C PRO A 1150 25.38 0.91 13.36
N LEU A 1151 24.10 0.61 13.12
CA LEU A 1151 23.61 -0.26 12.08
C LEU A 1151 22.30 0.29 11.51
N ARG A 1152 22.16 0.33 10.19
CA ARG A 1152 20.90 0.65 9.48
C ARG A 1152 20.55 -0.41 8.43
N ILE A 1153 19.29 -0.50 8.02
CA ILE A 1153 18.89 -1.33 6.87
C ILE A 1153 18.79 -0.42 5.64
N ALA A 1154 19.60 -0.69 4.61
CA ALA A 1154 19.48 0.00 3.33
C ALA A 1154 18.16 -0.39 2.62
N PRO A 1155 17.65 0.42 1.68
CA PRO A 1155 16.45 0.08 0.89
C PRO A 1155 16.54 -1.27 0.16
N SER A 1156 17.75 -1.74 -0.13
CA SER A 1156 18.05 -3.07 -0.70
C SER A 1156 17.81 -4.24 0.27
N GLY A 1157 17.48 -3.95 1.54
CA GLY A 1157 17.43 -4.93 2.63
C GLY A 1157 18.81 -5.33 3.18
N ALA A 1158 19.91 -4.75 2.65
CA ALA A 1158 21.25 -4.96 3.16
C ALA A 1158 21.45 -4.23 4.50
N TRP A 1159 22.24 -4.82 5.39
CA TRP A 1159 22.56 -4.20 6.66
C TRP A 1159 23.81 -3.34 6.48
N VAL A 1160 23.79 -2.10 6.92
CA VAL A 1160 24.88 -1.15 6.74
C VAL A 1160 25.44 -0.79 8.11
N LEU A 1161 26.62 -1.30 8.43
CA LEU A 1161 27.39 -0.93 9.61
C LEU A 1161 27.99 0.46 9.39
N GLN A 1162 27.90 1.32 10.42
CA GLN A 1162 28.48 2.64 10.40
C GLN A 1162 29.82 2.61 11.14
N PRO A 1163 30.97 2.47 10.45
CA PRO A 1163 32.27 2.27 11.08
C PRO A 1163 32.71 3.49 11.89
N TYR A 1164 32.17 4.67 11.59
CA TYR A 1164 32.43 5.92 12.30
C TYR A 1164 31.41 6.26 13.38
N ASN A 1165 30.41 5.41 13.63
CA ASN A 1165 29.52 5.61 14.75
C ASN A 1165 30.34 5.57 16.06
N PRO A 1166 30.14 6.49 17.03
CA PRO A 1166 30.96 6.56 18.24
C PRO A 1166 31.07 5.25 19.02
N LEU A 1167 30.00 4.43 19.01
CA LEU A 1167 30.00 3.13 19.67
C LEU A 1167 30.85 2.09 18.91
N VAL A 1168 30.81 2.12 17.58
CA VAL A 1168 31.63 1.24 16.73
C VAL A 1168 33.10 1.64 16.83
N LEU A 1169 33.41 2.94 16.77
CA LEU A 1169 34.76 3.45 16.99
C LEU A 1169 35.28 3.12 18.39
N ALA A 1170 34.44 3.17 19.42
CA ALA A 1170 34.83 2.76 20.77
C ALA A 1170 35.17 1.27 20.87
N ILE A 1171 34.46 0.40 20.13
CA ILE A 1171 34.77 -1.04 20.07
C ILE A 1171 36.08 -1.27 19.28
N LEU A 1172 36.20 -0.65 18.11
CA LEU A 1172 37.37 -0.80 17.23
C LEU A 1172 38.65 -0.19 17.83
N GLY A 1173 38.51 0.89 18.61
CA GLY A 1173 39.60 1.56 19.31
C GLY A 1173 39.86 1.06 20.73
N SER A 1174 39.20 -0.02 21.17
CA SER A 1174 39.42 -0.61 22.49
C SER A 1174 40.66 -1.51 22.51
N ASP A 1175 41.27 -1.69 23.69
CA ASP A 1175 42.43 -2.56 23.92
C ASP A 1175 42.10 -4.07 23.86
N LEU A 1176 40.88 -4.43 23.42
CA LEU A 1176 40.42 -5.81 23.29
C LEU A 1176 41.16 -6.52 22.16
N ALA A 1177 41.31 -7.85 22.28
CA ALA A 1177 41.84 -8.64 21.18
C ALA A 1177 40.93 -8.53 19.95
N PRO A 1178 41.45 -8.61 18.70
CA PRO A 1178 40.62 -8.45 17.50
C PRO A 1178 39.43 -9.41 17.40
N VAL A 1179 39.55 -10.62 17.98
CA VAL A 1179 38.44 -11.59 18.07
C VAL A 1179 37.33 -11.10 19.01
N ASP A 1180 37.69 -10.47 20.13
CA ASP A 1180 36.75 -9.92 21.09
C ASP A 1180 36.06 -8.69 20.51
N GLN A 1181 36.81 -7.81 19.85
CA GLN A 1181 36.23 -6.67 19.13
C GLN A 1181 35.21 -7.13 18.07
N ALA A 1182 35.56 -8.14 17.27
CA ALA A 1182 34.67 -8.73 16.26
C ALA A 1182 33.43 -9.39 16.89
N ALA A 1183 33.59 -10.06 18.04
CA ALA A 1183 32.49 -10.64 18.78
C ALA A 1183 31.53 -9.58 19.34
N TYR A 1184 32.05 -8.51 19.93
CA TYR A 1184 31.24 -7.36 20.38
C TYR A 1184 30.49 -6.73 19.20
N LEU A 1185 31.16 -6.55 18.06
CA LEU A 1185 30.53 -6.04 16.85
C LEU A 1185 29.41 -6.97 16.36
N ALA A 1186 29.64 -8.29 16.31
CA ALA A 1186 28.64 -9.28 15.92
C ALA A 1186 27.43 -9.30 16.88
N SER A 1187 27.68 -9.15 18.19
CA SER A 1187 26.65 -9.01 19.22
C SER A 1187 25.77 -7.78 19.00
N LEU A 1188 26.41 -6.63 18.76
CA LEU A 1188 25.72 -5.39 18.45
C LEU A 1188 24.88 -5.51 17.17
N LEU A 1189 25.45 -6.12 16.13
CA LEU A 1189 24.78 -6.36 14.86
C LEU A 1189 23.54 -7.24 15.00
N TYR A 1190 23.67 -8.36 15.71
CA TYR A 1190 22.57 -9.29 15.97
C TYR A 1190 21.46 -8.65 16.81
N THR A 1191 21.83 -7.88 17.85
CA THR A 1191 20.88 -7.18 18.73
C THR A 1191 20.10 -6.10 17.98
N ALA A 1192 20.78 -5.30 17.16
CA ALA A 1192 20.12 -4.31 16.31
C ALA A 1192 19.20 -4.99 15.28
N ALA A 1193 19.62 -6.16 14.75
CA ALA A 1193 18.77 -6.95 13.86
C ALA A 1193 17.51 -7.50 14.51
N ASN A 1194 17.62 -7.91 15.77
CA ASN A 1194 16.49 -8.33 16.57
C ASN A 1194 15.46 -7.20 16.74
N ARG A 1195 15.92 -5.98 17.09
CA ARG A 1195 15.04 -4.83 17.35
C ARG A 1195 14.20 -4.40 16.15
N GLU A 1196 14.76 -4.49 14.95
CA GLU A 1196 14.11 -4.09 13.69
C GLU A 1196 13.21 -5.19 13.11
N ALA A 1197 13.64 -6.46 13.15
CA ALA A 1197 12.92 -7.54 12.47
C ALA A 1197 11.68 -8.05 13.22
N ALA A 1198 11.52 -7.76 14.52
CA ALA A 1198 10.42 -8.21 15.39
C ALA A 1198 10.17 -9.74 15.43
N GLU A 1199 11.03 -10.56 14.81
CA GLU A 1199 10.90 -12.01 14.68
C GLU A 1199 11.82 -12.82 15.62
N LEU A 1200 12.86 -12.19 16.15
CA LEU A 1200 13.80 -12.82 17.07
C LEU A 1200 13.32 -12.56 18.51
N SER A 1201 13.41 -13.58 19.37
CA SER A 1201 13.01 -13.47 20.78
C SER A 1201 14.21 -13.11 21.67
N ASP A 1202 13.96 -12.59 22.88
CA ASP A 1202 15.02 -12.42 23.91
C ASP A 1202 15.76 -13.75 24.16
N GLN A 1203 15.08 -14.88 24.00
CA GLN A 1203 15.68 -16.21 24.15
C GLN A 1203 16.62 -16.57 22.98
N ASP A 1204 16.36 -16.06 21.77
CA ASP A 1204 17.27 -16.20 20.64
C ASP A 1204 18.50 -15.29 20.79
N ASP A 1205 18.35 -14.14 21.45
CA ASP A 1205 19.47 -13.28 21.84
C ASP A 1205 20.35 -13.96 22.89
N VAL A 1206 19.76 -14.53 23.95
CA VAL A 1206 20.52 -15.32 24.95
C VAL A 1206 21.27 -16.48 24.30
N LYS A 1207 20.64 -17.23 23.38
CA LYS A 1207 21.30 -18.30 22.63
C LYS A 1207 22.46 -17.78 21.78
N PHE A 1208 22.28 -16.62 21.15
CA PHE A 1208 23.33 -15.97 20.37
C PHE A 1208 24.50 -15.56 21.26
N GLN A 1209 24.26 -14.86 22.38
CA GLN A 1209 25.32 -14.45 23.31
C GLN A 1209 26.07 -15.65 23.88
N GLN A 1210 25.37 -16.75 24.20
CA GLN A 1210 26.03 -17.98 24.66
C GLN A 1210 26.91 -18.60 23.58
N ALA A 1211 26.41 -18.70 22.34
CA ALA A 1211 27.21 -19.25 21.25
C ALA A 1211 28.37 -18.33 20.86
N LEU A 1212 28.22 -17.02 21.02
CA LEU A 1212 29.26 -16.03 20.83
C LEU A 1212 30.35 -16.17 21.90
N ALA A 1213 29.99 -16.38 23.17
CA ALA A 1213 30.95 -16.64 24.24
C ALA A 1213 31.75 -17.92 23.99
N ASP A 1214 31.05 -18.99 23.57
CA ASP A 1214 31.69 -20.26 23.21
C ASP A 1214 32.60 -20.11 21.97
N PHE A 1215 32.21 -19.27 21.00
CA PHE A 1215 33.04 -18.94 19.85
C PHE A 1215 34.32 -18.24 20.30
N VAL A 1216 34.25 -17.22 21.16
CA VAL A 1216 35.43 -16.50 21.67
C VAL A 1216 36.36 -17.42 22.48
N ALA A 1217 35.81 -18.39 23.22
CA ALA A 1217 36.59 -19.34 24.01
C ALA A 1217 37.29 -20.44 23.17
N ALA A 1218 36.84 -20.69 21.94
CA ALA A 1218 37.41 -21.71 21.08
C ALA A 1218 38.73 -21.24 20.42
N PRO A 1219 39.68 -22.15 20.13
CA PRO A 1219 40.84 -21.83 19.30
C PRO A 1219 40.39 -21.34 17.93
N GLN A 1220 40.81 -20.14 17.55
CA GLN A 1220 40.41 -19.54 16.28
C GLN A 1220 41.30 -20.06 15.13
N PRO A 1221 40.73 -20.31 13.94
CA PRO A 1221 41.53 -20.57 12.75
C PRO A 1221 42.46 -19.39 12.45
N ALA A 1222 43.61 -19.64 11.83
CA ALA A 1222 44.55 -18.60 11.46
C ALA A 1222 43.87 -17.63 10.47
N ALA A 1223 44.23 -16.35 10.50
CA ALA A 1223 43.59 -15.32 9.67
C ALA A 1223 43.62 -15.64 8.15
N ALA A 1224 44.58 -16.45 7.70
CA ALA A 1224 44.70 -16.90 6.32
C ALA A 1224 43.59 -17.88 5.87
N ASP A 1225 42.93 -18.57 6.79
CA ASP A 1225 41.86 -19.54 6.48
C ASP A 1225 40.48 -18.86 6.35
N LEU A 1226 40.36 -17.57 6.68
CA LEU A 1226 39.10 -16.82 6.63
C LEU A 1226 38.72 -16.36 5.20
N ASP A 1227 39.68 -16.32 4.28
CA ASP A 1227 39.50 -15.83 2.90
C ASP A 1227 39.02 -16.93 1.92
N ASP A 1228 39.27 -18.20 2.22
CA ASP A 1228 38.82 -19.33 1.38
C ASP A 1228 37.34 -19.69 1.58
N ASP A 1229 36.73 -19.31 2.72
CA ASP A 1229 35.28 -19.37 2.96
C ASP A 1229 34.53 -18.12 2.41
N ALA A 1230 35.26 -17.11 1.93
CA ALA A 1230 34.71 -15.90 1.32
C ALA A 1230 34.58 -15.97 -0.21
N LYS A 1231 35.27 -16.93 -0.86
CA LYS A 1231 35.07 -17.31 -2.26
C LYS A 1231 34.00 -18.39 -2.38
#